data_AF-A0A8C1P9Z1-F1
#
_entry.id   AF-A0A8C1P9Z1-F1
#
_cell.length_a   1.000
_cell.length_b   1.000
_cell.length_c   1.000
_cell.angle_alpha   90.00
_cell.angle_beta   90.00
_cell.angle_gamma   90.00
#
_symmetry.space_group_name_H-M   'P 1'
#
loop_
_entity.id
_entity.type
_entity.pdbx_description
1 polymer ?
#
loop_
_entity_poly.entity_id
_entity_poly.type
_entity_poly.pdbx_seq_one_letter_code
_entity_poly.pdbx_strand_id
1 'polypeptide(L)'
;MSAPECLDRVELCESLLTWIQTFGVDAPCSAVDEMTSGVAMAQVLQKIDGMYFTDAWISRIKPDVGDNWRLKISNLKKILKGILDYNHEVLGQQINDFTLPDVSLIAEHSDAAELGRMLQLILGCAVNCEQKQEYIQTIMMMEESVQHVVMTAIQELMSKETPVSSGSDSFVDLDRQLKKTVEDLNDALATKEEIAQRCHELDMQVAALQEEKSSLLAENQVLMERLNQSDSIEDLNSPAGRRHLQLQAQLEQLQEETFRLEAAKDDYRIRCEELEKELMEVRGQNEELTSLAEEAQSLKDEMDVLRHSSDKVSKLEAQVEAYKKKLEDLGDLRRQVKLLEEKNTSYMQNTVTLEEDLRKANAARGQLETYKRQVVELQNKLSEESKKADRMEFEYKRVKEKVDSLQKEKDVRKGLRRPDAPAENQERRSDCRGDHDLVSSCSCCLLRERLIRLQHENKMLKLAQEGSDNEQIALLQSLLEDANSRKSELETENRSHTHTHTHTHTEKERHTHRDTHTHTVGGARSRFSSAGGGVDKLSDATNELQKKSTAIEELENKHTSSIQKIEELEDALKKKDEDMKQMEERYKKYLEKAKSVIRTLDPKQNQGSAPEVQALKNQLQERERMMHTLEGARPFKHLKTSRSTLKSILKWTGSQCKDIKTGVICSQLQ
;
A
#
# COMPACT_ATOMS: atom_id res chain seq x y z
N MET A 1 17.38 -80.89 27.82
CA MET A 1 16.27 -79.93 27.87
C MET A 1 16.82 -78.68 28.53
N SER A 2 17.04 -77.63 27.75
CA SER A 2 17.54 -76.33 28.23
C SER A 2 16.41 -75.31 28.06
N ALA A 3 16.12 -74.56 29.11
CA ALA A 3 15.12 -73.49 29.12
C ALA A 3 15.47 -72.38 28.10
N PRO A 4 14.51 -71.66 27.52
CA PRO A 4 14.80 -70.55 26.62
C PRO A 4 15.49 -69.42 27.40
N GLU A 5 16.60 -68.93 26.85
CA GLU A 5 17.45 -67.87 27.39
C GLU A 5 16.66 -66.55 27.51
N CYS A 6 16.73 -65.91 28.68
CA CYS A 6 16.21 -64.56 28.90
C CYS A 6 17.18 -63.59 28.19
N LEU A 7 16.72 -62.88 27.15
CA LEU A 7 17.48 -61.80 26.50
C LEU A 7 18.11 -60.87 27.56
N ASP A 8 19.36 -60.45 27.35
CA ASP A 8 19.96 -59.41 28.19
C ASP A 8 19.16 -58.13 28.00
N ARG A 9 18.50 -57.67 29.07
CA ARG A 9 17.56 -56.53 29.02
C ARG A 9 18.26 -55.22 28.65
N VAL A 10 19.58 -55.16 28.80
CA VAL A 10 20.40 -54.02 28.39
C VAL A 10 20.62 -54.03 26.87
N GLU A 11 20.92 -55.20 26.28
CA GLU A 11 21.06 -55.39 24.83
C GLU A 11 19.76 -55.08 24.08
N LEU A 12 18.61 -55.42 24.69
CA LEU A 12 17.29 -55.02 24.21
C LEU A 12 17.16 -53.49 24.13
N CYS A 13 17.58 -52.77 25.17
CA CYS A 13 17.48 -51.31 25.20
C CYS A 13 18.38 -50.65 24.15
N GLU A 14 19.61 -51.12 23.98
CA GLU A 14 20.56 -50.56 23.01
C GLU A 14 20.08 -50.78 21.57
N SER A 15 19.62 -51.99 21.26
CA SER A 15 19.08 -52.34 19.93
C SER A 15 17.83 -51.53 19.58
N LEU A 16 16.92 -51.34 20.55
CA LEU A 16 15.74 -50.52 20.36
C LEU A 16 16.06 -49.03 20.28
N LEU A 17 17.13 -48.56 20.93
CA LEU A 17 17.60 -47.18 20.80
C LEU A 17 18.13 -46.91 19.38
N THR A 18 18.89 -47.85 18.81
CA THR A 18 19.31 -47.78 17.39
C THR A 18 18.11 -47.73 16.45
N TRP A 19 17.04 -48.45 16.76
CA TRP A 19 15.79 -48.38 15.99
C TRP A 19 15.09 -47.02 16.14
N ILE A 20 15.00 -46.47 17.36
CA ILE A 20 14.40 -45.15 17.58
C ILE A 20 15.12 -44.05 16.80
N GLN A 21 16.44 -44.15 16.64
CA GLN A 21 17.23 -43.18 15.88
C GLN A 21 16.84 -43.11 14.39
N THR A 22 16.25 -44.17 13.82
CA THR A 22 15.80 -44.14 12.42
C THR A 22 14.65 -43.17 12.18
N PHE A 23 13.94 -42.75 13.24
CA PHE A 23 12.83 -41.81 13.13
C PHE A 23 13.28 -40.37 12.89
N GLY A 24 14.53 -39.99 13.18
CA GLY A 24 15.04 -38.62 12.98
C GLY A 24 14.16 -37.56 13.68
N VAL A 25 13.99 -37.71 14.99
CA VAL A 25 13.21 -36.78 15.83
C VAL A 25 14.06 -35.60 16.30
N ASP A 26 13.41 -34.47 16.62
CA ASP A 26 14.10 -33.23 16.99
C ASP A 26 14.79 -33.31 18.36
N ALA A 27 14.26 -34.12 19.27
CA ALA A 27 14.87 -34.38 20.57
C ALA A 27 16.04 -35.37 20.46
N PRO A 28 17.13 -35.18 21.22
CA PRO A 28 18.27 -36.11 21.22
C PRO A 28 17.85 -37.49 21.74
N CYS A 29 18.26 -38.55 21.05
CA CYS A 29 17.90 -39.95 21.34
C CYS A 29 19.10 -40.90 21.17
N SER A 30 20.32 -40.41 21.43
CA SER A 30 21.56 -41.15 21.23
C SER A 30 21.97 -41.99 22.45
N ALA A 31 21.55 -41.57 23.65
CA ALA A 31 21.84 -42.26 24.90
C ALA A 31 20.57 -42.50 25.75
N VAL A 32 20.65 -43.48 26.65
CA VAL A 32 19.59 -43.84 27.61
C VAL A 32 19.11 -42.62 28.39
N ASP A 33 20.05 -41.78 28.86
CA ASP A 33 19.75 -40.57 29.66
C ASP A 33 18.90 -39.54 28.91
N GLU A 34 19.07 -39.40 27.59
CA GLU A 34 18.35 -38.43 26.77
C GLU A 34 16.88 -38.84 26.57
N MET A 35 16.63 -40.15 26.54
CA MET A 35 15.30 -40.75 26.41
C MET A 35 14.46 -40.67 27.69
N THR A 36 15.09 -40.50 28.87
CA THR A 36 14.39 -40.42 30.16
C THR A 36 13.44 -39.22 30.28
N SER A 37 13.62 -38.19 29.46
CA SER A 37 12.74 -37.01 29.39
C SER A 37 11.33 -37.32 28.86
N GLY A 38 11.20 -38.41 28.11
CA GLY A 38 9.97 -38.82 27.40
C GLY A 38 9.66 -37.99 26.14
N VAL A 39 10.40 -36.92 25.87
CA VAL A 39 10.11 -36.01 24.73
C VAL A 39 10.34 -36.73 23.40
N ALA A 40 11.48 -37.42 23.26
CA ALA A 40 11.79 -38.20 22.07
C ALA A 40 10.76 -39.32 21.82
N MET A 41 10.35 -40.05 22.86
CA MET A 41 9.31 -41.10 22.75
C MET A 41 7.98 -40.53 22.26
N ALA A 42 7.57 -39.36 22.77
CA ALA A 42 6.34 -38.73 22.36
C ALA A 42 6.37 -38.28 20.88
N GLN A 43 7.51 -37.76 20.42
CA GLN A 43 7.71 -37.41 19.01
C GLN A 43 7.71 -38.65 18.10
N VAL A 44 8.28 -39.77 18.55
CA VAL A 44 8.23 -41.04 17.82
C VAL A 44 6.79 -41.54 17.71
N LEU A 45 6.01 -41.53 18.79
CA LEU A 45 4.60 -41.92 18.77
C LEU A 45 3.76 -41.04 17.82
N GLN A 46 4.05 -39.74 17.77
CA GLN A 46 3.43 -38.83 16.80
C GLN A 46 3.77 -39.19 15.35
N LYS A 47 4.98 -39.68 15.06
CA LYS A 47 5.33 -40.17 13.72
C LYS A 47 4.66 -41.51 13.40
N ILE A 48 4.53 -42.41 14.38
CA ILE A 48 3.85 -43.71 14.24
C ILE A 48 2.39 -43.52 13.84
N ASP A 49 1.68 -42.63 14.53
CA ASP A 49 0.29 -42.33 14.23
C ASP A 49 -0.06 -40.89 14.61
N GLY A 50 0.10 -39.98 13.65
CA GLY A 50 -0.20 -38.56 13.83
C GLY A 50 -1.69 -38.25 13.96
N MET A 51 -2.58 -39.19 13.64
CA MET A 51 -4.03 -39.04 13.80
C MET A 51 -4.46 -39.27 15.24
N TYR A 52 -3.84 -40.25 15.92
CA TYR A 52 -4.09 -40.50 17.34
C TYR A 52 -3.22 -39.62 18.25
N PHE A 53 -1.90 -39.60 18.02
CA PHE A 53 -0.94 -38.81 18.78
C PHE A 53 -0.81 -37.40 18.19
N THR A 54 -1.90 -36.64 18.30
CA THR A 54 -2.04 -35.27 17.75
C THR A 54 -1.12 -34.24 18.41
N ASP A 55 -0.98 -33.06 17.79
CA ASP A 55 -0.29 -31.90 18.36
C ASP A 55 -0.86 -31.48 19.73
N ALA A 56 -2.16 -31.69 19.94
CA ALA A 56 -2.81 -31.43 21.23
C ALA A 56 -2.37 -32.44 22.32
N TRP A 57 -2.06 -33.69 21.94
CA TRP A 57 -1.54 -34.69 22.88
C TRP A 57 -0.07 -34.42 23.22
N ILE A 58 0.77 -34.16 22.22
CA ILE A 58 2.20 -33.89 22.45
C ILE A 58 2.44 -32.62 23.27
N SER A 59 1.58 -31.60 23.14
CA SER A 59 1.64 -30.37 23.96
C SER A 59 1.49 -30.62 25.47
N ARG A 60 0.96 -31.79 25.88
CA ARG A 60 0.87 -32.19 27.29
C ARG A 60 2.21 -32.67 27.84
N ILE A 61 3.18 -32.99 26.98
CA ILE A 61 4.53 -33.41 27.34
C ILE A 61 5.39 -32.16 27.44
N LYS A 62 6.04 -31.95 28.59
CA LYS A 62 6.88 -30.77 28.80
C LYS A 62 8.25 -31.00 28.16
N PRO A 63 8.76 -30.10 27.29
CA PRO A 63 10.08 -30.25 26.66
C PRO A 63 11.24 -29.89 27.61
N ASP A 64 11.08 -28.84 28.42
CA ASP A 64 12.14 -28.34 29.32
C ASP A 64 12.15 -29.07 30.68
N VAL A 65 12.56 -30.34 30.67
CA VAL A 65 12.52 -31.19 31.87
C VAL A 65 13.83 -31.13 32.69
N GLY A 66 14.98 -30.96 32.02
CA GLY A 66 16.30 -31.01 32.67
C GLY A 66 16.47 -32.27 33.54
N ASP A 67 17.07 -32.11 34.72
CA ASP A 67 17.29 -33.19 35.70
C ASP A 67 16.11 -33.38 36.67
N ASN A 68 14.95 -32.76 36.41
CA ASN A 68 13.79 -32.87 37.29
C ASN A 68 13.07 -34.21 37.07
N TRP A 69 13.53 -35.26 37.76
CA TRP A 69 12.99 -36.62 37.67
C TRP A 69 11.47 -36.69 37.91
N ARG A 70 10.88 -35.82 38.74
CA ARG A 70 9.41 -35.80 38.94
C ARG A 70 8.66 -35.40 37.67
N LEU A 71 9.21 -34.44 36.92
CA LEU A 71 8.65 -34.03 35.63
C LEU A 71 8.89 -35.12 34.57
N LYS A 72 10.04 -35.80 34.59
CA LYS A 72 10.30 -37.00 33.76
C LYS A 72 9.25 -38.08 34.01
N ILE A 73 9.00 -38.46 35.27
CA ILE A 73 7.92 -39.40 35.65
C ILE A 73 6.57 -38.94 35.12
N SER A 74 6.25 -37.64 35.27
CA SER A 74 4.96 -37.11 34.79
C SER A 74 4.82 -37.23 33.27
N ASN A 75 5.89 -37.04 32.50
CA ASN A 75 5.87 -37.22 31.04
C ASN A 75 5.76 -38.71 30.69
N LEU A 76 6.60 -39.56 31.28
CA LEU A 76 6.60 -41.01 31.03
C LEU A 76 5.27 -41.68 31.38
N LYS A 77 4.59 -41.25 32.45
CA LYS A 77 3.23 -41.72 32.78
C LYS A 77 2.19 -41.39 31.70
N LYS A 78 2.29 -40.20 31.09
CA LYS A 78 1.38 -39.79 30.00
C LYS A 78 1.66 -40.60 28.73
N ILE A 79 2.92 -40.88 28.44
CA ILE A 79 3.36 -41.68 27.30
C ILE A 79 2.90 -43.13 27.48
N LEU A 80 3.20 -43.76 28.62
CA LEU A 80 2.77 -45.13 28.92
C LEU A 80 1.24 -45.25 28.84
N LYS A 81 0.51 -44.30 29.41
CA LYS A 81 -0.96 -44.28 29.31
C LYS A 81 -1.41 -44.18 27.85
N GLY A 82 -0.84 -43.27 27.05
CA GLY A 82 -1.20 -43.11 25.64
C GLY A 82 -0.92 -44.36 24.80
N ILE A 83 0.17 -45.08 25.09
CA ILE A 83 0.51 -46.36 24.46
C ILE A 83 -0.52 -47.44 24.81
N LEU A 84 -0.89 -47.56 26.08
CA LEU A 84 -1.86 -48.57 26.53
C LEU A 84 -3.27 -48.28 25.98
N ASP A 85 -3.69 -47.02 26.02
CA ASP A 85 -4.97 -46.57 25.44
C ASP A 85 -4.97 -46.86 23.92
N TYR A 86 -3.89 -46.55 23.19
CA TYR A 86 -3.76 -46.86 21.76
C TYR A 86 -3.83 -48.37 21.45
N ASN A 87 -3.11 -49.20 22.21
CA ASN A 87 -3.13 -50.65 22.03
C ASN A 87 -4.53 -51.24 22.26
N HIS A 88 -5.27 -50.70 23.24
CA HIS A 88 -6.60 -51.17 23.56
C HIS A 88 -7.68 -50.64 22.59
N GLU A 89 -7.70 -49.33 22.34
CA GLU A 89 -8.76 -48.63 21.60
C GLU A 89 -8.60 -48.72 20.08
N VAL A 90 -7.36 -48.68 19.58
CA VAL A 90 -7.08 -48.67 18.13
C VAL A 90 -6.65 -50.05 17.64
N LEU A 91 -5.70 -50.69 18.33
CA LEU A 91 -5.14 -51.97 17.88
C LEU A 91 -5.97 -53.19 18.32
N GLY A 92 -6.89 -53.02 19.28
CA GLY A 92 -7.73 -54.11 19.81
C GLY A 92 -6.94 -55.23 20.49
N GLN A 93 -5.67 -54.98 20.86
CA GLN A 93 -4.79 -55.96 21.50
C GLN A 93 -4.76 -55.72 23.01
N GLN A 94 -5.11 -56.75 23.77
CA GLN A 94 -4.90 -56.74 25.21
C GLN A 94 -3.53 -57.32 25.52
N ILE A 95 -2.63 -56.49 26.04
CA ILE A 95 -1.32 -56.87 26.53
C ILE A 95 -1.53 -57.60 27.88
N ASN A 96 -1.98 -58.85 27.86
CA ASN A 96 -2.44 -59.56 29.06
C ASN A 96 -1.32 -60.31 29.82
N ASP A 97 -0.15 -60.49 29.21
CA ASP A 97 0.97 -61.26 29.80
C ASP A 97 2.33 -60.52 29.76
N PHE A 98 2.35 -59.22 29.42
CA PHE A 98 3.58 -58.40 29.40
C PHE A 98 3.78 -57.64 30.72
N THR A 99 5.03 -57.56 31.19
CA THR A 99 5.37 -56.76 32.38
C THR A 99 5.50 -55.28 32.02
N LEU A 100 4.61 -54.43 32.54
CA LEU A 100 4.63 -52.98 32.29
C LEU A 100 5.92 -52.31 32.82
N PRO A 101 6.48 -51.33 32.10
CA PRO A 101 7.70 -50.65 32.51
C PRO A 101 7.49 -49.75 33.75
N ASP A 102 8.42 -49.79 34.70
CA ASP A 102 8.41 -48.88 35.84
C ASP A 102 9.02 -47.52 35.49
N VAL A 103 8.14 -46.57 35.19
CA VAL A 103 8.48 -45.19 34.86
C VAL A 103 9.25 -44.45 35.95
N SER A 104 9.20 -44.91 37.20
CA SER A 104 9.94 -44.29 38.32
C SER A 104 11.42 -44.64 38.24
N LEU A 105 11.73 -45.91 37.95
CA LEU A 105 13.10 -46.39 37.76
C LEU A 105 13.77 -45.76 36.53
N ILE A 106 13.01 -45.56 35.44
CA ILE A 106 13.51 -44.86 34.23
C ILE A 106 13.87 -43.41 34.57
N ALA A 107 13.04 -42.71 35.35
CA ALA A 107 13.23 -41.29 35.62
C ALA A 107 14.25 -40.98 36.73
N GLU A 108 14.35 -41.82 37.76
CA GLU A 108 15.22 -41.62 38.92
C GLU A 108 16.61 -42.25 38.74
N HIS A 109 16.69 -43.38 38.03
CA HIS A 109 17.91 -44.18 37.92
C HIS A 109 18.41 -44.38 36.49
N SER A 110 17.72 -43.83 35.48
CA SER A 110 18.01 -44.06 34.06
C SER A 110 18.15 -45.56 33.74
N ASP A 111 17.28 -46.40 34.33
CA ASP A 111 17.35 -47.86 34.18
C ASP A 111 17.10 -48.29 32.72
N ALA A 112 18.15 -48.82 32.08
CA ALA A 112 18.11 -49.29 30.70
C ALA A 112 17.13 -50.46 30.50
N ALA A 113 16.94 -51.34 31.48
CA ALA A 113 16.05 -52.48 31.35
C ALA A 113 14.57 -52.05 31.33
N GLU A 114 14.20 -51.08 32.17
CA GLU A 114 12.86 -50.48 32.17
C GLU A 114 12.64 -49.58 30.95
N LEU A 115 13.68 -48.86 30.51
CA LEU A 115 13.63 -48.09 29.28
C LEU A 115 13.41 -49.01 28.06
N GLY A 116 14.12 -50.13 27.98
CA GLY A 116 13.95 -51.13 26.93
C GLY A 116 12.53 -51.67 26.85
N ARG A 117 11.89 -51.96 28.00
CA ARG A 117 10.47 -52.34 28.05
C ARG A 117 9.54 -51.25 27.54
N MET A 118 9.81 -49.99 27.87
CA MET A 118 9.04 -48.84 27.36
C MET A 118 9.17 -48.71 25.84
N LEU A 119 10.37 -48.87 25.30
CA LEU A 119 10.62 -48.85 23.85
C LEU A 119 10.01 -50.05 23.14
N GLN A 120 9.98 -51.24 23.77
CA GLN A 120 9.36 -52.44 23.23
C GLN A 120 7.85 -52.26 23.04
N LEU A 121 7.18 -51.51 23.93
CA LEU A 121 5.78 -51.15 23.74
C LEU A 121 5.56 -50.17 22.58
N ILE A 122 6.47 -49.21 22.39
CA ILE A 122 6.44 -48.28 21.23
C ILE A 122 6.66 -49.05 19.92
N LEU A 123 7.60 -50.01 19.91
CA LEU A 123 7.80 -50.94 18.80
C LEU A 123 6.52 -51.73 18.52
N GLY A 124 5.87 -52.24 19.57
CA GLY A 124 4.56 -52.90 19.48
C GLY A 124 3.51 -52.04 18.79
N CYS A 125 3.47 -50.73 19.07
CA CYS A 125 2.60 -49.80 18.34
C CYS A 125 2.99 -49.67 16.86
N ALA A 126 4.28 -49.51 16.55
CA ALA A 126 4.77 -49.31 15.18
C ALA A 126 4.55 -50.52 14.25
N VAL A 127 4.65 -51.75 14.78
CA VAL A 127 4.46 -52.97 13.96
C VAL A 127 2.98 -53.35 13.79
N ASN A 128 2.09 -52.76 14.58
CA ASN A 128 0.66 -53.03 14.54
C ASN A 128 -0.18 -51.87 13.96
N CYS A 129 0.37 -50.67 13.76
CA CYS A 129 -0.34 -49.53 13.19
C CYS A 129 -0.67 -49.70 11.69
N GLU A 130 -1.48 -48.79 11.13
CA GLU A 130 -1.88 -48.85 9.71
C GLU A 130 -0.67 -48.81 8.75
N GLN A 131 0.35 -48.00 9.09
CA GLN A 131 1.59 -47.85 8.34
C GLN A 131 2.68 -48.89 8.69
N LYS A 132 2.34 -50.02 9.31
CA LYS A 132 3.31 -51.03 9.78
C LYS A 132 4.32 -51.52 8.73
N GLN A 133 3.96 -51.50 7.45
CA GLN A 133 4.84 -51.94 6.37
C GLN A 133 6.10 -51.07 6.25
N GLU A 134 6.00 -49.75 6.45
CA GLU A 134 7.14 -48.83 6.38
C GLU A 134 8.11 -49.06 7.55
N TYR A 135 7.57 -49.28 8.75
CA TYR A 135 8.37 -49.57 9.94
C TYR A 135 9.02 -50.95 9.89
N ILE A 136 8.32 -51.98 9.41
CA ILE A 136 8.90 -53.32 9.20
C ILE A 136 10.01 -53.27 8.15
N GLN A 137 9.80 -52.55 7.04
CA GLN A 137 10.82 -52.40 6.01
C GLN A 137 12.05 -51.65 6.54
N THR A 138 11.86 -50.64 7.39
CA THR A 138 12.97 -49.94 8.06
C THR A 138 13.76 -50.88 8.94
N ILE A 139 13.09 -51.74 9.74
CA ILE A 139 13.73 -52.77 10.57
C ILE A 139 14.54 -53.73 9.70
N MET A 140 14.01 -54.19 8.56
CA MET A 140 14.71 -55.09 7.64
C MET A 140 15.97 -54.49 6.99
N MET A 141 16.14 -53.17 7.01
CA MET A 141 17.32 -52.48 6.49
C MET A 141 18.40 -52.20 7.57
N MET A 142 18.12 -52.57 8.83
CA MET A 142 19.06 -52.41 9.95
C MET A 142 20.11 -53.54 9.99
N GLU A 143 21.06 -53.46 10.90
CA GLU A 143 22.04 -54.52 11.12
C GLU A 143 21.39 -55.83 11.61
N GLU A 144 21.89 -56.99 11.16
CA GLU A 144 21.33 -58.32 11.45
C GLU A 144 21.23 -58.61 12.96
N SER A 145 22.20 -58.14 13.75
CA SER A 145 22.20 -58.22 15.21
C SER A 145 20.97 -57.50 15.82
N VAL A 146 20.70 -56.28 15.37
CA VAL A 146 19.56 -55.47 15.81
C VAL A 146 18.23 -56.07 15.33
N GLN A 147 18.18 -56.57 14.09
CA GLN A 147 16.99 -57.24 13.56
C GLN A 147 16.57 -58.43 14.40
N HIS A 148 17.52 -59.26 14.84
CA HIS A 148 17.21 -60.43 15.65
C HIS A 148 16.61 -60.03 17.01
N VAL A 149 17.19 -59.04 17.68
CA VAL A 149 16.70 -58.55 18.99
C VAL A 149 15.29 -57.94 18.85
N VAL A 150 15.06 -57.14 17.81
CA VAL A 150 13.74 -56.55 17.50
C VAL A 150 12.71 -57.64 17.19
N MET A 151 13.08 -58.68 16.45
CA MET A 151 12.18 -59.81 16.13
C MET A 151 11.79 -60.59 17.38
N THR A 152 12.74 -60.89 18.27
CA THR A 152 12.46 -61.59 19.53
C THR A 152 11.58 -60.73 20.44
N ALA A 153 11.81 -59.41 20.48
CA ALA A 153 10.98 -58.47 21.23
C ALA A 153 9.51 -58.47 20.74
N ILE A 154 9.28 -58.61 19.43
CA ILE A 154 7.92 -58.74 18.84
C ILE A 154 7.30 -60.10 19.18
N GLN A 155 8.08 -61.20 19.12
CA GLN A 155 7.56 -62.55 19.43
C GLN A 155 7.18 -62.72 20.89
N GLU A 156 7.93 -62.12 21.82
CA GLU A 156 7.61 -62.11 23.25
C GLU A 156 6.25 -61.46 23.53
N LEU A 157 5.87 -60.45 22.74
CA LEU A 157 4.56 -59.83 22.77
C LEU A 157 3.41 -60.74 22.26
N MET A 158 3.69 -61.93 21.70
CA MET A 158 2.72 -62.74 20.91
C MET A 158 2.49 -64.25 21.29
N SER A 159 3.14 -64.89 22.28
CA SER A 159 3.09 -66.38 22.48
C SER A 159 2.32 -66.92 23.72
N LYS A 160 1.69 -68.13 23.64
CA LYS A 160 0.96 -68.88 24.72
C LYS A 160 1.15 -70.42 24.59
N GLU A 161 1.55 -71.21 25.63
CA GLU A 161 1.28 -72.70 25.80
C GLU A 161 1.95 -73.43 27.02
N THR A 162 1.42 -74.60 27.49
CA THR A 162 2.03 -75.65 28.40
C THR A 162 1.34 -77.08 28.37
N PRO A 163 1.96 -78.21 28.88
CA PRO A 163 1.98 -79.59 28.28
C PRO A 163 1.58 -80.87 29.15
N VAL A 164 1.95 -82.08 28.66
CA VAL A 164 1.62 -83.55 28.92
C VAL A 164 2.36 -84.26 30.11
N SER A 165 1.90 -85.45 30.59
CA SER A 165 2.73 -86.43 31.36
C SER A 165 2.34 -87.94 31.23
N SER A 166 3.28 -88.81 31.65
CA SER A 166 3.54 -90.24 31.36
C SER A 166 3.65 -91.11 32.65
N GLY A 167 3.76 -92.45 32.57
CA GLY A 167 4.49 -93.25 33.58
C GLY A 167 3.94 -94.63 34.00
N SER A 168 4.86 -95.59 34.20
CA SER A 168 4.76 -97.06 34.21
C SER A 168 5.14 -97.72 35.56
N ASP A 169 4.86 -99.03 35.66
CA ASP A 169 5.74 -100.13 36.12
C ASP A 169 5.61 -100.86 37.48
N SER A 170 6.11 -102.10 37.46
CA SER A 170 5.65 -103.30 38.16
C SER A 170 6.78 -104.11 38.86
N PHE A 171 6.38 -105.20 39.57
CA PHE A 171 7.07 -106.51 39.73
C PHE A 171 7.93 -106.80 40.99
N VAL A 172 7.58 -107.85 41.76
CA VAL A 172 8.34 -108.41 42.90
C VAL A 172 8.40 -109.93 42.82
N ASP A 173 9.57 -110.54 43.00
CA ASP A 173 10.38 -110.96 41.87
C ASP A 173 10.69 -112.50 41.81
N LEU A 174 10.10 -113.34 42.66
CA LEU A 174 10.40 -114.79 42.64
C LEU A 174 9.30 -115.73 43.16
N ASP A 175 8.28 -115.22 43.88
CA ASP A 175 6.90 -115.72 43.72
C ASP A 175 6.59 -115.63 42.21
N ARG A 176 6.91 -114.45 41.66
CA ARG A 176 7.32 -114.13 40.30
C ARG A 176 8.52 -114.92 39.74
N GLN A 177 8.66 -116.21 39.98
CA GLN A 177 9.31 -117.14 39.03
C GLN A 177 8.41 -118.31 38.66
N LEU A 178 7.65 -118.84 39.63
CA LEU A 178 6.63 -119.86 39.39
C LEU A 178 5.27 -119.22 39.12
N LYS A 179 4.90 -118.25 39.95
CA LYS A 179 3.95 -117.21 39.59
C LYS A 179 4.47 -116.44 38.38
N LYS A 180 5.78 -116.33 38.08
CA LYS A 180 6.23 -115.87 36.74
C LYS A 180 5.83 -116.86 35.68
N THR A 181 6.13 -118.15 35.76
CA THR A 181 5.73 -119.06 34.68
C THR A 181 4.22 -119.13 34.50
N VAL A 182 3.43 -118.90 35.56
CA VAL A 182 1.97 -118.80 35.53
C VAL A 182 1.49 -117.38 35.15
N GLU A 183 2.21 -116.33 35.52
CA GLU A 183 2.08 -114.91 35.13
C GLU A 183 2.52 -114.83 33.67
N ASP A 184 3.75 -115.07 33.25
CA ASP A 184 4.22 -115.36 31.88
C ASP A 184 3.22 -116.17 31.02
N LEU A 185 2.50 -117.17 31.56
CA LEU A 185 1.46 -117.89 30.80
C LEU A 185 0.11 -117.15 30.79
N ASN A 186 -0.30 -116.54 31.90
CA ASN A 186 -1.45 -115.63 31.96
C ASN A 186 -1.20 -114.31 31.22
N ASP A 187 0.05 -113.88 31.09
CA ASP A 187 0.59 -112.72 30.40
C ASP A 187 0.74 -113.10 28.93
N ALA A 188 1.11 -114.34 28.60
CA ALA A 188 1.01 -114.85 27.24
C ALA A 188 -0.46 -114.95 26.78
N LEU A 189 -1.38 -115.34 27.68
CA LEU A 189 -2.82 -115.35 27.39
C LEU A 189 -3.39 -113.93 27.34
N ALA A 190 -2.98 -113.03 28.23
CA ALA A 190 -3.38 -111.63 28.25
C ALA A 190 -2.83 -110.88 27.05
N THR A 191 -1.57 -111.08 26.67
CA THR A 191 -0.98 -110.55 25.43
C THR A 191 -1.63 -111.17 24.21
N LYS A 192 -2.01 -112.46 24.23
CA LYS A 192 -2.81 -113.04 23.15
C LYS A 192 -4.20 -112.39 23.06
N GLU A 193 -4.85 -112.13 24.19
CA GLU A 193 -6.14 -111.44 24.25
C GLU A 193 -6.01 -109.97 23.82
N GLU A 194 -4.96 -109.26 24.23
CA GLU A 194 -4.62 -107.91 23.80
C GLU A 194 -4.27 -107.85 22.32
N ILE A 195 -3.52 -108.83 21.79
CA ILE A 195 -3.24 -108.95 20.36
C ILE A 195 -4.54 -109.25 19.62
N ALA A 196 -5.43 -110.11 20.15
CA ALA A 196 -6.73 -110.37 19.56
C ALA A 196 -7.64 -109.13 19.59
N GLN A 197 -7.64 -108.37 20.68
CA GLN A 197 -8.33 -107.08 20.80
C GLN A 197 -7.75 -106.07 19.82
N ARG A 198 -6.43 -105.96 19.71
CA ARG A 198 -5.76 -105.07 18.77
C ARG A 198 -6.00 -105.48 17.32
N CYS A 199 -6.04 -106.78 17.02
CA CYS A 199 -6.46 -107.29 15.72
C CYS A 199 -7.92 -106.92 15.44
N HIS A 200 -8.81 -107.07 16.43
CA HIS A 200 -10.20 -106.67 16.29
C HIS A 200 -10.37 -105.15 16.10
N GLU A 201 -9.63 -104.33 16.84
CA GLU A 201 -9.59 -102.88 16.69
C GLU A 201 -9.04 -102.46 15.32
N LEU A 202 -7.99 -103.14 14.84
CA LEU A 202 -7.45 -102.92 13.50
C LEU A 202 -8.45 -103.33 12.43
N ASP A 203 -9.17 -104.45 12.59
CA ASP A 203 -10.23 -104.87 11.68
C ASP A 203 -11.39 -103.86 11.66
N MET A 204 -11.76 -103.32 12.82
CA MET A 204 -12.75 -102.24 12.92
C MET A 204 -12.28 -100.95 12.25
N GLN A 205 -11.01 -100.57 12.43
CA GLN A 205 -10.44 -99.40 11.74
C GLN A 205 -10.38 -99.59 10.22
N VAL A 206 -10.00 -100.78 9.76
CA VAL A 206 -9.99 -101.12 8.33
C VAL A 206 -11.41 -101.06 7.76
N ALA A 207 -12.41 -101.57 8.49
CA ALA A 207 -13.80 -101.48 8.08
C ALA A 207 -14.28 -100.02 7.99
N ALA A 208 -13.96 -99.18 8.99
CA ALA A 208 -14.29 -97.76 8.98
C ALA A 208 -13.63 -97.01 7.81
N LEU A 209 -12.34 -97.26 7.55
CA LEU A 209 -11.63 -96.67 6.42
C LEU A 209 -12.18 -97.14 5.07
N GLN A 210 -12.66 -98.40 4.98
CA GLN A 210 -13.33 -98.89 3.77
C GLN A 210 -14.68 -98.22 3.54
N GLU A 211 -15.45 -97.96 4.59
CA GLU A 211 -16.70 -97.21 4.51
C GLU A 211 -16.45 -95.76 4.07
N GLU A 212 -15.49 -95.08 4.69
CA GLU A 212 -15.10 -93.70 4.32
C GLU A 212 -14.64 -93.62 2.86
N LYS A 213 -13.79 -94.55 2.41
CA LYS A 213 -13.39 -94.65 1.00
C LYS A 213 -14.59 -94.80 0.06
N SER A 214 -15.57 -95.62 0.43
CA SER A 214 -16.77 -95.82 -0.38
C SER A 214 -17.64 -94.55 -0.45
N SER A 215 -17.73 -93.80 0.66
CA SER A 215 -18.43 -92.52 0.74
C SER A 215 -17.77 -91.46 -0.15
N LEU A 216 -16.45 -91.30 -0.04
CA LEU A 216 -15.69 -90.36 -0.85
C LEU A 216 -15.77 -90.67 -2.35
N LEU A 217 -15.80 -91.96 -2.74
CA LEU A 217 -16.00 -92.36 -4.13
C LEU A 217 -17.38 -91.98 -4.66
N ALA A 218 -18.44 -92.11 -3.84
CA ALA A 218 -19.78 -91.71 -4.21
C ALA A 218 -19.89 -90.17 -4.38
N GLU A 219 -19.28 -89.40 -3.49
CA GLU A 219 -19.24 -87.94 -3.61
C GLU A 219 -18.51 -87.48 -4.88
N ASN A 220 -17.39 -88.13 -5.21
CA ASN A 220 -16.63 -87.81 -6.43
C ASN A 220 -17.45 -88.06 -7.71
N GLN A 221 -18.26 -89.12 -7.74
CA GLN A 221 -19.18 -89.38 -8.86
C GLN A 221 -20.22 -88.27 -9.03
N VAL A 222 -20.82 -87.79 -7.94
CA VAL A 222 -21.80 -86.70 -7.98
C VAL A 222 -21.17 -85.39 -8.47
N LEU A 223 -19.93 -85.09 -8.05
CA LEU A 223 -19.20 -83.90 -8.52
C LEU A 223 -18.89 -83.98 -10.01
N MET A 224 -18.50 -85.13 -10.54
CA MET A 224 -18.30 -85.32 -11.99
C MET A 224 -19.60 -85.15 -12.79
N GLU A 225 -20.74 -85.65 -12.30
CA GLU A 225 -22.03 -85.44 -12.96
C GLU A 225 -22.43 -83.96 -13.00
N ARG A 226 -22.16 -83.19 -11.92
CA ARG A 226 -22.40 -81.74 -11.91
C ARG A 226 -21.51 -80.98 -12.91
N LEU A 227 -20.25 -81.37 -13.04
CA LEU A 227 -19.33 -80.74 -13.99
C LEU A 227 -19.76 -81.00 -15.44
N ASN A 228 -20.20 -82.22 -15.74
CA ASN A 228 -20.73 -82.56 -17.07
C ASN A 228 -22.03 -81.80 -17.40
N GLN A 229 -22.82 -81.39 -16.40
CA GLN A 229 -24.00 -80.56 -16.61
C GLN A 229 -23.64 -79.10 -16.92
N SER A 230 -22.53 -78.57 -16.38
CA SER A 230 -22.08 -77.20 -16.70
C SER A 230 -21.58 -77.04 -18.14
N ASP A 231 -21.06 -78.10 -18.76
CA ASP A 231 -20.64 -78.09 -20.17
C ASP A 231 -21.84 -77.97 -21.15
N SER A 232 -23.09 -78.10 -20.68
CA SER A 232 -24.29 -77.94 -21.53
C SER A 232 -24.68 -76.48 -21.81
N ILE A 233 -23.89 -75.49 -21.36
CA ILE A 233 -24.13 -74.06 -21.60
C ILE A 233 -23.80 -73.66 -23.06
N GLU A 234 -23.01 -74.46 -23.79
CA GLU A 234 -22.66 -74.20 -25.20
C GLU A 234 -23.84 -74.39 -26.18
N ASP A 235 -24.96 -75.00 -25.78
CA ASP A 235 -26.16 -75.13 -26.62
C ASP A 235 -27.06 -73.89 -26.49
N LEU A 236 -26.97 -72.98 -27.46
CA LEU A 236 -27.74 -71.72 -27.51
C LEU A 236 -29.27 -71.92 -27.46
N ASN A 237 -29.79 -73.09 -27.82
CA ASN A 237 -31.24 -73.37 -27.82
C ASN A 237 -31.76 -73.89 -26.46
N SER A 238 -30.85 -74.28 -25.56
CA SER A 238 -31.18 -74.62 -24.18
C SER A 238 -31.79 -73.42 -23.44
N PRO A 239 -32.73 -73.62 -22.50
CA PRO A 239 -33.23 -72.55 -21.64
C PRO A 239 -32.12 -71.75 -20.92
N ALA A 240 -30.99 -72.42 -20.60
CA ALA A 240 -29.81 -71.77 -20.02
C ALA A 240 -29.08 -70.87 -21.03
N GLY A 241 -28.89 -71.33 -22.27
CA GLY A 241 -28.26 -70.55 -23.35
C GLY A 241 -29.08 -69.32 -23.77
N ARG A 242 -30.42 -69.44 -23.83
CA ARG A 242 -31.31 -68.29 -24.08
C ARG A 242 -31.27 -67.25 -22.97
N ARG A 243 -31.23 -67.68 -21.70
CA ARG A 243 -31.05 -66.77 -20.56
C ARG A 243 -29.68 -66.08 -20.62
N HIS A 244 -28.63 -66.80 -21.00
CA HIS A 244 -27.30 -66.23 -21.16
C HIS A 244 -27.27 -65.13 -22.23
N LEU A 245 -27.84 -65.37 -23.42
CA LEU A 245 -27.94 -64.38 -24.49
C LEU A 245 -28.77 -63.15 -24.08
N GLN A 246 -29.86 -63.34 -23.34
CA GLN A 246 -30.67 -62.24 -22.82
C GLN A 246 -29.88 -61.37 -21.82
N LEU A 247 -29.14 -62.00 -20.91
CA LEU A 247 -28.27 -61.28 -19.97
C LEU A 247 -27.12 -60.58 -20.69
N GLN A 248 -26.55 -61.18 -21.74
CA GLN A 248 -25.53 -60.56 -22.56
C GLN A 248 -26.06 -59.31 -23.28
N ALA A 249 -27.25 -59.38 -23.90
CA ALA A 249 -27.86 -58.22 -24.54
C ALA A 249 -28.21 -57.11 -23.53
N GLN A 250 -28.64 -57.47 -22.31
CA GLN A 250 -28.84 -56.50 -21.23
C GLN A 250 -27.53 -55.86 -20.78
N LEU A 251 -26.43 -56.63 -20.69
CA LEU A 251 -25.10 -56.09 -20.39
C LEU A 251 -24.64 -55.12 -21.47
N GLU A 252 -24.81 -55.46 -22.75
CA GLU A 252 -24.46 -54.59 -23.87
C GLU A 252 -25.29 -53.28 -23.86
N GLN A 253 -26.60 -53.36 -23.59
CA GLN A 253 -27.46 -52.18 -23.47
C GLN A 253 -27.07 -51.29 -22.29
N LEU A 254 -26.78 -51.88 -21.12
CA LEU A 254 -26.32 -51.14 -19.94
C LEU A 254 -24.95 -50.51 -20.18
N GLN A 255 -24.06 -51.16 -20.92
CA GLN A 255 -22.78 -50.58 -21.34
C GLN A 255 -23.00 -49.38 -22.25
N GLU A 256 -23.84 -49.48 -23.27
CA GLU A 256 -24.15 -48.36 -24.16
C GLU A 256 -24.79 -47.18 -23.42
N GLU A 257 -25.72 -47.46 -22.49
CA GLU A 257 -26.31 -46.43 -21.63
C GLU A 257 -25.26 -45.77 -20.72
N THR A 258 -24.33 -46.56 -20.19
CA THR A 258 -23.20 -46.05 -19.39
C THR A 258 -22.33 -45.10 -20.22
N PHE A 259 -21.92 -45.50 -21.44
CA PHE A 259 -21.13 -44.62 -22.32
C PHE A 259 -21.88 -43.33 -22.69
N ARG A 260 -23.19 -43.43 -22.94
CA ARG A 260 -24.02 -42.26 -23.25
C ARG A 260 -24.12 -41.31 -22.05
N LEU A 261 -24.30 -41.85 -20.84
CA LEU A 261 -24.33 -41.05 -19.61
C LEU A 261 -22.97 -40.44 -19.28
N GLU A 262 -21.88 -41.15 -19.55
CA GLU A 262 -20.51 -40.62 -19.42
C GLU A 262 -20.27 -39.45 -20.37
N ALA A 263 -20.66 -39.55 -21.64
CA ALA A 263 -20.57 -38.46 -22.60
C ALA A 263 -21.39 -37.24 -22.17
N ALA A 264 -22.65 -37.45 -21.75
CA ALA A 264 -23.49 -36.37 -21.25
C ALA A 264 -22.91 -35.72 -19.98
N LYS A 265 -22.32 -36.52 -19.08
CA LYS A 265 -21.64 -36.01 -17.88
C LYS A 265 -20.45 -35.12 -18.26
N ASP A 266 -19.65 -35.51 -19.25
CA ASP A 266 -18.54 -34.68 -19.74
C ASP A 266 -19.03 -33.38 -20.39
N ASP A 267 -20.11 -33.42 -21.18
CA ASP A 267 -20.73 -32.21 -21.74
C ASP A 267 -21.22 -31.25 -20.64
N TYR A 268 -21.88 -31.78 -19.60
CA TYR A 268 -22.30 -30.97 -18.45
C TYR A 268 -21.10 -30.44 -17.66
N ARG A 269 -20.02 -31.20 -17.53
CA ARG A 269 -18.79 -30.74 -16.88
C ARG A 269 -18.18 -29.55 -17.62
N ILE A 270 -18.04 -29.66 -18.94
CA ILE A 270 -17.55 -28.55 -19.79
C ILE A 270 -18.48 -27.34 -19.65
N ARG A 271 -19.80 -27.54 -19.66
CA ARG A 271 -20.75 -26.43 -19.52
C ARG A 271 -20.65 -25.73 -18.15
N CYS A 272 -20.40 -26.48 -17.08
CA CYS A 272 -20.13 -25.92 -15.77
C CYS A 272 -18.83 -25.10 -15.77
N GLU A 273 -17.76 -25.61 -16.35
CA GLU A 273 -16.47 -24.89 -16.47
C GLU A 273 -16.63 -23.59 -17.27
N GLU A 274 -17.41 -23.59 -18.36
CA GLU A 274 -17.75 -22.39 -19.14
C GLU A 274 -18.54 -21.36 -18.33
N LEU A 275 -19.60 -21.80 -17.62
CA LEU A 275 -20.41 -20.93 -16.79
C LEU A 275 -19.62 -20.35 -15.62
N GLU A 276 -18.72 -21.13 -15.02
CA GLU A 276 -17.80 -20.64 -13.98
C GLU A 276 -16.87 -19.56 -14.53
N LYS A 277 -16.36 -19.74 -15.76
CA LYS A 277 -15.53 -18.73 -16.43
C LYS A 277 -16.32 -17.45 -16.72
N GLU A 278 -17.53 -17.55 -17.29
CA GLU A 278 -18.41 -16.40 -17.51
C GLU A 278 -18.74 -15.68 -16.20
N LEU A 279 -18.98 -16.44 -15.12
CA LEU A 279 -19.25 -15.88 -13.79
C LEU A 279 -18.03 -15.12 -13.25
N MET A 280 -16.82 -15.67 -13.42
CA MET A 280 -15.57 -14.99 -13.05
C MET A 280 -15.33 -13.73 -13.88
N GLU A 281 -15.59 -13.76 -15.19
CA GLU A 281 -15.48 -12.59 -16.08
C GLU A 281 -16.45 -11.48 -15.67
N VAL A 282 -17.73 -11.82 -15.39
CA VAL A 282 -18.73 -10.86 -14.94
C VAL A 282 -18.40 -10.31 -13.55
N ARG A 283 -17.86 -11.12 -12.64
CA ARG A 283 -17.39 -10.66 -11.33
C ARG A 283 -16.23 -9.67 -11.47
N GLY A 284 -15.24 -9.98 -12.31
CA GLY A 284 -14.12 -9.07 -12.59
C GLY A 284 -14.60 -7.73 -13.17
N GLN A 285 -15.52 -7.77 -14.15
CA GLN A 285 -16.13 -6.55 -14.70
C GLN A 285 -16.88 -5.73 -13.64
N ASN A 286 -17.56 -6.39 -12.70
CA ASN A 286 -18.28 -5.70 -11.62
C ASN A 286 -17.32 -5.06 -10.61
N GLU A 287 -16.21 -5.72 -10.29
CA GLU A 287 -15.13 -5.18 -9.46
C GLU A 287 -14.49 -3.95 -10.13
N GLU A 288 -14.19 -4.02 -11.43
CA GLU A 288 -13.67 -2.88 -12.21
C GLU A 288 -14.65 -1.71 -12.23
N LEU A 289 -15.94 -1.97 -12.49
CA LEU A 289 -16.99 -0.94 -12.46
C LEU A 289 -17.15 -0.33 -11.06
N THR A 290 -17.01 -1.13 -10.00
CA THR A 290 -17.06 -0.64 -8.62
C THR A 290 -15.86 0.25 -8.32
N SER A 291 -14.65 -0.14 -8.71
CA SER A 291 -13.44 0.67 -8.57
C SER A 291 -13.54 2.00 -9.33
N LEU A 292 -14.07 1.99 -10.56
CA LEU A 292 -14.30 3.21 -11.33
C LEU A 292 -15.35 4.12 -10.68
N ALA A 293 -16.39 3.55 -10.07
CA ALA A 293 -17.40 4.31 -9.34
C ALA A 293 -16.82 4.97 -8.08
N GLU A 294 -15.95 4.27 -7.34
CA GLU A 294 -15.22 4.80 -6.19
C GLU A 294 -14.27 5.94 -6.60
N GLU A 295 -13.52 5.77 -7.69
CA GLU A 295 -12.65 6.82 -8.24
C GLU A 295 -13.47 8.05 -8.66
N ALA A 296 -14.58 7.85 -9.37
CA ALA A 296 -15.48 8.94 -9.75
C ALA A 296 -16.05 9.69 -8.54
N GLN A 297 -16.33 8.97 -7.44
CA GLN A 297 -16.79 9.58 -6.19
C GLN A 297 -15.67 10.37 -5.52
N SER A 298 -14.44 9.84 -5.46
CA SER A 298 -13.27 10.56 -4.93
C SER A 298 -12.99 11.85 -5.71
N LEU A 299 -13.00 11.78 -7.05
CA LEU A 299 -12.82 12.96 -7.91
C LEU A 299 -13.92 14.01 -7.71
N LYS A 300 -15.15 13.57 -7.45
CA LYS A 300 -16.25 14.47 -7.13
C LYS A 300 -16.04 15.19 -5.79
N ASP A 301 -15.58 14.47 -4.77
CA ASP A 301 -15.27 15.05 -3.46
C ASP A 301 -14.12 16.06 -3.57
N GLU A 302 -13.08 15.76 -4.36
CA GLU A 302 -12.00 16.71 -4.68
C GLU A 302 -12.52 17.95 -5.41
N MET A 303 -13.41 17.78 -6.39
CA MET A 303 -14.05 18.90 -7.10
C MET A 303 -14.85 19.80 -6.14
N ASP A 304 -15.56 19.22 -5.17
CA ASP A 304 -16.34 19.99 -4.21
C ASP A 304 -15.44 20.75 -3.21
N VAL A 305 -14.30 20.16 -2.80
CA VAL A 305 -13.27 20.88 -2.04
C VAL A 305 -12.71 22.06 -2.84
N LEU A 306 -12.38 21.83 -4.12
CA LEU A 306 -11.88 22.88 -5.00
C LEU A 306 -12.92 24.00 -5.20
N ARG A 307 -14.21 23.67 -5.37
CA ARG A 307 -15.30 24.66 -5.41
C ARG A 307 -15.37 25.50 -4.15
N HIS A 308 -15.32 24.87 -2.97
CA HIS A 308 -15.32 25.61 -1.70
C HIS A 308 -14.09 26.53 -1.58
N SER A 309 -12.92 26.05 -2.03
CA SER A 309 -11.70 26.85 -2.06
C SER A 309 -11.82 28.05 -3.02
N SER A 310 -12.43 27.84 -4.20
CA SER A 310 -12.70 28.89 -5.19
C SER A 310 -13.65 29.95 -4.62
N ASP A 311 -14.75 29.55 -3.99
CA ASP A 311 -15.69 30.48 -3.34
C ASP A 311 -15.01 31.31 -2.25
N LYS A 312 -14.08 30.70 -1.49
CA LYS A 312 -13.28 31.40 -0.49
C LYS A 312 -12.35 32.43 -1.15
N VAL A 313 -11.69 32.07 -2.25
CA VAL A 313 -10.85 32.99 -3.03
C VAL A 313 -11.68 34.15 -3.56
N SER A 314 -12.82 33.90 -4.21
CA SER A 314 -13.70 34.97 -4.72
C SER A 314 -14.19 35.93 -3.62
N LYS A 315 -14.47 35.42 -2.41
CA LYS A 315 -14.78 36.27 -1.25
C LYS A 315 -13.61 37.13 -0.81
N LEU A 316 -12.39 36.58 -0.79
CA LEU A 316 -11.18 37.32 -0.46
C LEU A 316 -10.85 38.37 -1.53
N GLU A 317 -11.01 38.05 -2.81
CA GLU A 317 -10.85 38.99 -3.92
C GLU A 317 -11.83 40.17 -3.82
N ALA A 318 -13.11 39.89 -3.53
CA ALA A 318 -14.11 40.93 -3.30
C ALA A 318 -13.76 41.83 -2.10
N GLN A 319 -13.18 41.27 -1.03
CA GLN A 319 -12.69 42.05 0.11
C GLN A 319 -11.49 42.92 -0.27
N VAL A 320 -10.53 42.37 -1.02
CA VAL A 320 -9.37 43.12 -1.53
C VAL A 320 -9.83 44.28 -2.39
N GLU A 321 -10.79 44.07 -3.29
CA GLU A 321 -11.31 45.13 -4.15
C GLU A 321 -12.04 46.22 -3.34
N ALA A 322 -12.82 45.82 -2.33
CA ALA A 322 -13.42 46.78 -1.39
C ALA A 322 -12.36 47.59 -0.61
N TYR A 323 -11.23 46.98 -0.24
CA TYR A 323 -10.13 47.70 0.41
C TYR A 323 -9.37 48.62 -0.56
N LYS A 324 -9.17 48.23 -1.82
CA LYS A 324 -8.59 49.11 -2.84
C LYS A 324 -9.44 50.37 -3.04
N LYS A 325 -10.76 50.21 -3.18
CA LYS A 325 -11.68 51.35 -3.30
C LYS A 325 -11.58 52.29 -2.08
N LYS A 326 -11.52 51.74 -0.86
CA LYS A 326 -11.30 52.55 0.36
C LYS A 326 -9.96 53.29 0.33
N LEU A 327 -8.90 52.69 -0.22
CA LEU A 327 -7.61 53.34 -0.39
C LEU A 327 -7.66 54.48 -1.42
N GLU A 328 -8.40 54.30 -2.52
CA GLU A 328 -8.65 55.36 -3.49
C GLU A 328 -9.41 56.52 -2.86
N ASP A 329 -10.49 56.24 -2.12
CA ASP A 329 -11.27 57.25 -1.36
C ASP A 329 -10.38 58.01 -0.36
N LEU A 330 -9.46 57.31 0.34
CA LEU A 330 -8.47 57.94 1.22
C LEU A 330 -7.48 58.80 0.44
N GLY A 331 -7.07 58.38 -0.75
CA GLY A 331 -6.23 59.15 -1.66
C GLY A 331 -6.92 60.45 -2.11
N ASP A 332 -8.20 60.38 -2.47
CA ASP A 332 -9.00 61.54 -2.83
C ASP A 332 -9.22 62.49 -1.65
N LEU A 333 -9.50 61.95 -0.47
CA LEU A 333 -9.63 62.76 0.74
C LEU A 333 -8.31 63.47 1.07
N ARG A 334 -7.15 62.80 0.91
CA ARG A 334 -5.83 63.43 1.06
C ARG A 334 -5.62 64.56 0.04
N ARG A 335 -5.99 64.38 -1.22
CA ARG A 335 -5.92 65.45 -2.24
C ARG A 335 -6.85 66.61 -1.88
N GLN A 336 -8.06 66.33 -1.39
CA GLN A 336 -9.00 67.36 -0.96
C GLN A 336 -8.46 68.15 0.24
N VAL A 337 -7.86 67.47 1.22
CA VAL A 337 -7.17 68.12 2.35
C VAL A 337 -6.06 69.03 1.85
N LYS A 338 -5.19 68.55 0.95
CA LYS A 338 -4.11 69.36 0.38
C LYS A 338 -4.63 70.59 -0.38
N LEU A 339 -5.70 70.44 -1.17
CA LEU A 339 -6.34 71.57 -1.86
C LEU A 339 -6.94 72.59 -0.88
N LEU A 340 -7.53 72.12 0.23
CA LEU A 340 -8.04 73.02 1.27
C LEU A 340 -6.91 73.73 2.01
N GLU A 341 -5.80 73.05 2.29
CA GLU A 341 -4.58 73.64 2.86
C GLU A 341 -3.98 74.71 1.93
N GLU A 342 -3.85 74.43 0.64
CA GLU A 342 -3.38 75.39 -0.37
C GLU A 342 -4.30 76.61 -0.47
N LYS A 343 -5.63 76.39 -0.50
CA LYS A 343 -6.61 77.50 -0.47
C LYS A 343 -6.51 78.32 0.82
N ASN A 344 -6.35 77.69 1.97
CA ASN A 344 -6.21 78.39 3.25
C ASN A 344 -4.91 79.22 3.28
N THR A 345 -3.81 78.67 2.74
CA THR A 345 -2.54 79.37 2.59
C THR A 345 -2.67 80.58 1.66
N SER A 346 -3.40 80.43 0.54
CA SER A 346 -3.74 81.53 -0.37
C SER A 346 -4.59 82.61 0.32
N TYR A 347 -5.61 82.23 1.09
CA TYR A 347 -6.40 83.19 1.86
C TYR A 347 -5.56 83.94 2.89
N MET A 348 -4.64 83.24 3.57
CA MET A 348 -3.69 83.87 4.50
C MET A 348 -2.76 84.85 3.77
N GLN A 349 -2.18 84.47 2.63
CA GLN A 349 -1.37 85.37 1.81
C GLN A 349 -2.15 86.61 1.34
N ASN A 350 -3.37 86.42 0.83
CA ASN A 350 -4.26 87.52 0.44
C ASN A 350 -4.62 88.42 1.63
N THR A 351 -4.79 87.85 2.83
CA THR A 351 -5.05 88.64 4.03
C THR A 351 -3.83 89.50 4.36
N VAL A 352 -2.62 88.92 4.31
CA VAL A 352 -1.37 89.67 4.54
C VAL A 352 -1.16 90.78 3.51
N THR A 353 -1.40 90.52 2.22
CA THR A 353 -1.26 91.57 1.18
C THR A 353 -2.29 92.69 1.37
N LEU A 354 -3.54 92.36 1.72
CA LEU A 354 -4.56 93.36 2.05
C LEU A 354 -4.18 94.17 3.30
N GLU A 355 -3.59 93.54 4.32
CA GLU A 355 -3.08 94.24 5.50
C GLU A 355 -1.92 95.19 5.15
N GLU A 356 -1.01 94.77 4.26
CA GLU A 356 0.07 95.62 3.75
C GLU A 356 -0.46 96.81 2.95
N ASP A 357 -1.42 96.59 2.06
CA ASP A 357 -2.05 97.65 1.27
C ASP A 357 -2.85 98.60 2.15
N LEU A 358 -3.53 98.09 3.18
CA LEU A 358 -4.17 98.92 4.20
C LEU A 358 -3.13 99.76 4.98
N ARG A 359 -1.96 99.19 5.29
CA ARG A 359 -0.85 99.92 5.93
C ARG A 359 -0.32 101.04 5.00
N LYS A 360 -0.14 100.77 3.70
CA LYS A 360 0.25 101.79 2.69
C LYS A 360 -0.81 102.87 2.53
N ALA A 361 -2.08 102.50 2.42
CA ALA A 361 -3.20 103.44 2.32
C ALA A 361 -3.29 104.33 3.55
N ASN A 362 -3.08 103.77 4.75
CA ASN A 362 -3.02 104.55 5.99
C ASN A 362 -1.82 105.51 6.01
N ALA A 363 -0.64 105.10 5.53
CA ALA A 363 0.52 105.98 5.41
C ALA A 363 0.26 107.14 4.42
N ALA A 364 -0.32 106.84 3.25
CA ALA A 364 -0.71 107.83 2.25
C ALA A 364 -1.79 108.79 2.80
N ARG A 365 -2.76 108.28 3.57
CA ARG A 365 -3.75 109.09 4.28
C ARG A 365 -3.09 110.03 5.30
N GLY A 366 -2.07 109.55 6.02
CA GLY A 366 -1.25 110.38 6.89
C GLY A 366 -0.55 111.52 6.15
N GLN A 367 0.07 111.22 4.99
CA GLN A 367 0.68 112.24 4.13
C GLN A 367 -0.35 113.25 3.60
N LEU A 368 -1.51 112.78 3.13
CA LEU A 368 -2.60 113.65 2.68
C LEU A 368 -3.04 114.62 3.79
N GLU A 369 -3.14 114.15 5.03
CA GLU A 369 -3.51 115.00 6.16
C GLU A 369 -2.44 116.05 6.47
N THR A 370 -1.15 115.70 6.33
CA THR A 370 -0.06 116.68 6.43
C THR A 370 -0.12 117.72 5.31
N TYR A 371 -0.39 117.32 4.06
CA TYR A 371 -0.57 118.26 2.95
C TYR A 371 -1.80 119.15 3.13
N LYS A 372 -2.92 118.62 3.63
CA LYS A 372 -4.09 119.44 3.98
C LYS A 372 -3.76 120.49 5.03
N ARG A 373 -3.02 120.11 6.08
CA ARG A 373 -2.55 121.08 7.09
C ARG A 373 -1.65 122.15 6.47
N GLN A 374 -0.71 121.77 5.60
CA GLN A 374 0.13 122.73 4.87
C GLN A 374 -0.69 123.65 3.96
N VAL A 375 -1.72 123.14 3.26
CA VAL A 375 -2.61 123.95 2.43
C VAL A 375 -3.37 124.96 3.28
N VAL A 376 -3.90 124.57 4.45
CA VAL A 376 -4.56 125.49 5.38
C VAL A 376 -3.58 126.54 5.92
N GLU A 377 -2.36 126.16 6.29
CA GLU A 377 -1.32 127.11 6.70
C GLU A 377 -0.97 128.10 5.59
N LEU A 378 -0.82 127.64 4.35
CA LEU A 378 -0.56 128.50 3.19
C LEU A 378 -1.76 129.41 2.88
N GLN A 379 -2.99 128.92 3.00
CA GLN A 379 -4.20 129.74 2.87
C GLN A 379 -4.26 130.83 3.95
N ASN A 380 -3.91 130.49 5.20
CA ASN A 380 -3.82 131.46 6.28
C ASN A 380 -2.76 132.52 5.98
N LYS A 381 -1.55 132.12 5.56
CA LYS A 381 -0.47 133.03 5.14
C LYS A 381 -0.90 133.92 3.97
N LEU A 382 -1.54 133.34 2.95
CA LEU A 382 -2.07 134.10 1.83
C LEU A 382 -3.12 135.12 2.28
N SER A 383 -4.00 134.75 3.20
CA SER A 383 -4.99 135.66 3.78
C SER A 383 -4.34 136.78 4.60
N GLU A 384 -3.23 136.50 5.29
CA GLU A 384 -2.46 137.49 6.05
C GLU A 384 -1.74 138.48 5.13
N GLU A 385 -1.10 137.99 4.07
CA GLU A 385 -0.48 138.83 3.04
C GLU A 385 -1.52 139.61 2.25
N SER A 386 -2.70 139.04 1.96
CA SER A 386 -3.83 139.78 1.37
C SER A 386 -4.28 140.91 2.31
N LYS A 387 -4.51 140.63 3.59
CA LYS A 387 -4.86 141.67 4.58
C LYS A 387 -3.77 142.74 4.70
N LYS A 388 -2.51 142.36 4.56
CA LYS A 388 -1.37 143.29 4.56
C LYS A 388 -1.36 144.14 3.29
N ALA A 389 -1.61 143.55 2.13
CA ALA A 389 -1.78 144.27 0.88
C ALA A 389 -2.94 145.27 0.98
N ASP A 390 -4.09 144.87 1.53
CA ASP A 390 -5.24 145.76 1.77
C ASP A 390 -4.88 146.92 2.71
N ARG A 391 -4.12 146.66 3.78
CA ARG A 391 -3.59 147.71 4.68
C ARG A 391 -2.68 148.68 3.93
N MET A 392 -1.76 148.17 3.11
CA MET A 392 -0.85 149.00 2.32
C MET A 392 -1.60 149.78 1.23
N GLU A 393 -2.66 149.21 0.64
CA GLU A 393 -3.52 149.92 -0.31
C GLU A 393 -4.28 151.05 0.38
N PHE A 394 -4.79 150.83 1.61
CA PHE A 394 -5.43 151.87 2.40
C PHE A 394 -4.44 152.99 2.77
N GLU A 395 -3.23 152.64 3.22
CA GLU A 395 -2.17 153.62 3.49
C GLU A 395 -1.78 154.39 2.22
N TYR A 396 -1.66 153.70 1.09
CA TYR A 396 -1.39 154.32 -0.20
C TYR A 396 -2.52 155.28 -0.60
N LYS A 397 -3.80 154.89 -0.46
CA LYS A 397 -4.96 155.79 -0.70
C LYS A 397 -4.90 157.00 0.21
N ARG A 398 -4.66 156.82 1.51
CA ARG A 398 -4.55 157.92 2.48
C ARG A 398 -3.41 158.88 2.14
N VAL A 399 -2.24 158.36 1.77
CA VAL A 399 -1.09 159.18 1.35
C VAL A 399 -1.39 159.88 0.02
N LYS A 400 -2.00 159.19 -0.94
CA LYS A 400 -2.42 159.76 -2.22
C LYS A 400 -3.43 160.89 -2.03
N GLU A 401 -4.45 160.71 -1.20
CA GLU A 401 -5.40 161.77 -0.83
C GLU A 401 -4.69 162.95 -0.18
N LYS A 402 -3.71 162.70 0.69
CA LYS A 402 -2.89 163.75 1.30
C LYS A 402 -2.05 164.50 0.26
N VAL A 403 -1.47 163.80 -0.71
CA VAL A 403 -0.76 164.39 -1.85
C VAL A 403 -1.73 165.19 -2.73
N ASP A 404 -2.91 164.67 -3.03
CA ASP A 404 -3.95 165.36 -3.82
C ASP A 404 -4.46 166.62 -3.10
N SER A 405 -4.63 166.60 -1.78
CA SER A 405 -4.97 167.77 -0.98
C SER A 405 -3.87 168.83 -1.00
N LEU A 406 -2.60 168.42 -0.86
CA LEU A 406 -1.45 169.32 -0.99
C LEU A 406 -1.32 169.88 -2.42
N GLN A 407 -1.65 169.08 -3.44
CA GLN A 407 -1.69 169.50 -4.83
C GLN A 407 -2.81 170.52 -5.05
N LYS A 408 -4.01 170.31 -4.47
CA LYS A 408 -5.09 171.31 -4.47
C LYS A 408 -4.70 172.60 -3.74
N GLU A 409 -3.99 172.52 -2.61
CA GLU A 409 -3.45 173.71 -1.92
C GLU A 409 -2.42 174.45 -2.80
N LYS A 410 -1.56 173.72 -3.50
CA LYS A 410 -0.61 174.26 -4.48
C LYS A 410 -1.33 174.91 -5.66
N ASP A 411 -2.42 174.32 -6.15
CA ASP A 411 -3.19 174.86 -7.28
C ASP A 411 -4.03 176.09 -6.85
N VAL A 412 -4.50 176.15 -5.59
CA VAL A 412 -5.13 177.35 -5.00
C VAL A 412 -4.11 178.48 -4.78
N ARG A 413 -2.86 178.17 -4.36
CA ARG A 413 -1.78 179.17 -4.29
C ARG A 413 -1.34 179.69 -5.67
N LYS A 414 -1.61 178.96 -6.74
CA LYS A 414 -1.25 179.35 -8.12
C LYS A 414 -2.29 180.22 -8.83
N GLY A 415 -3.31 180.71 -8.14
CA GLY A 415 -4.39 181.55 -8.70
C GLY A 415 -4.09 183.05 -8.89
N LEU A 416 -2.96 183.61 -8.41
CA LEU A 416 -2.66 185.05 -8.51
C LEU A 416 -1.18 185.37 -8.76
N ARG A 417 -0.72 185.11 -10.01
CA ARG A 417 0.21 185.89 -10.87
C ARG A 417 0.80 184.98 -11.97
N ARG A 418 0.67 185.38 -13.24
CA ARG A 418 1.41 184.89 -14.43
C ARG A 418 2.53 185.92 -14.77
N PRO A 419 3.52 185.72 -15.68
CA PRO A 419 3.61 184.74 -16.78
C PRO A 419 5.04 184.14 -17.09
N ASP A 420 5.11 183.33 -18.17
CA ASP A 420 6.25 183.03 -19.09
C ASP A 420 7.18 181.77 -18.93
N ALA A 421 7.01 180.85 -19.91
CA ALA A 421 7.89 179.96 -20.75
C ALA A 421 9.39 179.68 -20.42
N PRO A 422 10.15 178.81 -21.18
CA PRO A 422 10.00 177.47 -21.82
C PRO A 422 11.19 176.49 -21.48
N ALA A 423 11.44 175.44 -22.30
CA ALA A 423 12.67 174.58 -22.45
C ALA A 423 12.85 173.38 -21.46
N GLU A 424 12.84 172.10 -21.91
CA GLU A 424 13.89 171.26 -22.57
C GLU A 424 14.86 170.50 -21.62
N ASN A 425 14.91 169.17 -21.84
CA ASN A 425 16.06 168.24 -21.79
C ASN A 425 16.72 167.69 -20.48
N GLN A 426 16.69 166.34 -20.38
CA GLN A 426 17.86 165.43 -20.43
C GLN A 426 18.52 164.86 -19.14
N GLU A 427 18.21 163.56 -18.90
CA GLU A 427 19.15 162.40 -18.79
C GLU A 427 19.99 162.09 -17.53
N ARG A 428 20.26 160.76 -17.43
CA ARG A 428 21.27 160.00 -16.65
C ARG A 428 20.83 159.59 -15.23
N ARG A 429 21.19 158.43 -14.68
CA ARG A 429 21.71 157.08 -15.07
C ARG A 429 22.02 156.36 -13.73
N SER A 430 22.41 155.08 -13.81
CA SER A 430 23.20 154.29 -12.83
C SER A 430 22.36 153.37 -11.93
N ASP A 431 22.38 152.03 -12.05
CA ASP A 431 23.43 150.97 -12.01
C ASP A 431 23.85 150.50 -10.59
N CYS A 432 23.85 149.16 -10.45
CA CYS A 432 24.78 148.23 -9.76
C CYS A 432 23.98 147.00 -9.22
N ARG A 433 24.12 145.74 -9.67
CA ARG A 433 25.23 144.75 -9.83
C ARG A 433 25.70 144.00 -8.57
N GLY A 434 25.92 142.71 -8.80
CA GLY A 434 26.83 141.74 -8.13
C GLY A 434 26.36 140.29 -8.43
N ASP A 435 27.16 139.25 -8.74
CA ASP A 435 28.57 139.09 -9.16
C ASP A 435 28.81 137.60 -9.56
N HIS A 436 29.55 137.34 -10.67
CA HIS A 436 30.60 136.32 -10.97
C HIS A 436 30.39 134.77 -10.74
N ASP A 437 30.98 133.79 -11.47
CA ASP A 437 32.20 133.73 -12.33
C ASP A 437 32.29 132.47 -13.27
N LEU A 438 33.23 132.48 -14.23
CA LEU A 438 33.48 131.51 -15.33
C LEU A 438 34.93 130.94 -15.35
N VAL A 439 35.09 129.66 -15.76
CA VAL A 439 36.18 129.04 -16.60
C VAL A 439 37.60 128.75 -16.02
N SER A 440 38.12 127.51 -16.20
CA SER A 440 39.53 127.24 -16.63
C SER A 440 39.86 125.76 -17.03
N SER A 441 40.34 125.60 -18.27
CA SER A 441 41.45 124.79 -18.87
C SER A 441 41.77 123.29 -18.57
N CYS A 442 41.77 122.51 -19.66
CA CYS A 442 42.85 121.67 -20.22
C CYS A 442 43.63 120.67 -19.34
N SER A 443 43.27 119.38 -19.49
CA SER A 443 44.13 118.17 -19.49
C SER A 443 43.29 116.87 -19.65
N CYS A 444 41.97 116.98 -19.82
CA CYS A 444 41.03 115.85 -19.73
C CYS A 444 40.62 115.24 -21.09
N CYS A 445 40.93 115.88 -22.23
CA CYS A 445 40.34 115.48 -23.51
C CYS A 445 40.86 114.15 -24.10
N LEU A 446 42.15 113.82 -23.93
CA LEU A 446 42.73 112.58 -24.48
C LEU A 446 42.36 111.32 -23.69
N LEU A 447 42.15 111.45 -22.38
CA LEU A 447 41.63 110.35 -21.54
C LEU A 447 40.13 110.14 -21.74
N ARG A 448 39.37 111.21 -21.99
CA ARG A 448 37.92 111.15 -22.21
C ARG A 448 37.58 110.48 -23.54
N GLU A 449 38.35 110.69 -24.60
CA GLU A 449 38.12 110.00 -25.88
C GLU A 449 38.44 108.50 -25.81
N ARG A 450 39.51 108.11 -25.10
CA ARG A 450 39.84 106.70 -24.87
C ARG A 450 38.87 106.01 -23.92
N LEU A 451 38.36 106.72 -22.91
CA LEU A 451 37.30 106.25 -22.01
C LEU A 451 35.97 106.07 -22.76
N ILE A 452 35.60 107.00 -23.65
CA ILE A 452 34.38 106.88 -24.45
C ILE A 452 34.50 105.72 -25.45
N ARG A 453 35.65 105.50 -26.09
CA ARG A 453 35.87 104.34 -26.97
C ARG A 453 35.84 103.02 -26.20
N LEU A 454 36.50 102.92 -25.04
CA LEU A 454 36.46 101.72 -24.19
C LEU A 454 35.09 101.49 -23.53
N GLN A 455 34.34 102.55 -23.23
CA GLN A 455 32.94 102.46 -22.78
C GLN A 455 32.01 102.02 -23.90
N HIS A 456 32.25 102.47 -25.14
CA HIS A 456 31.51 102.03 -26.31
C HIS A 456 31.83 100.57 -26.64
N GLU A 457 33.10 100.17 -26.60
CA GLU A 457 33.54 98.79 -26.81
C GLU A 457 33.02 97.85 -25.70
N ASN A 458 33.07 98.24 -24.42
CA ASN A 458 32.44 97.48 -23.35
C ASN A 458 30.91 97.40 -23.48
N LYS A 459 30.27 98.47 -23.97
CA LYS A 459 28.82 98.47 -24.22
C LYS A 459 28.45 97.53 -25.37
N MET A 460 29.26 97.50 -26.44
CA MET A 460 29.04 96.60 -27.56
C MET A 460 29.34 95.14 -27.18
N LEU A 461 30.36 94.87 -26.37
CA LEU A 461 30.64 93.54 -25.85
C LEU A 461 29.56 93.04 -24.88
N LYS A 462 29.00 93.91 -24.03
CA LYS A 462 27.84 93.56 -23.19
C LYS A 462 26.60 93.24 -24.02
N LEU A 463 26.30 94.03 -25.06
CA LEU A 463 25.18 93.75 -25.95
C LEU A 463 25.37 92.46 -26.76
N ALA A 464 26.60 92.13 -27.16
CA ALA A 464 26.91 90.87 -27.83
C ALA A 464 26.80 89.67 -26.87
N GLN A 465 27.23 89.82 -25.61
CA GLN A 465 27.08 88.80 -24.56
C GLN A 465 25.60 88.59 -24.20
N GLU A 466 24.82 89.67 -24.02
CA GLU A 466 23.37 89.61 -23.80
C GLU A 466 22.63 88.99 -25.00
N GLY A 467 23.12 89.21 -26.23
CA GLY A 467 22.62 88.54 -27.43
C GLY A 467 22.85 87.03 -27.41
N SER A 468 24.08 86.60 -27.12
CA SER A 468 24.44 85.17 -27.01
C SER A 468 23.70 84.48 -25.87
N ASP A 469 23.58 85.15 -24.72
CA ASP A 469 22.88 84.59 -23.56
C ASP A 469 21.37 84.49 -23.83
N ASN A 470 20.78 85.46 -24.55
CA ASN A 470 19.37 85.39 -24.96
C ASN A 470 19.11 84.30 -26.00
N GLU A 471 20.01 84.08 -26.96
CA GLU A 471 19.92 82.97 -27.92
C GLU A 471 20.00 81.62 -27.19
N GLN A 472 20.87 81.51 -26.18
CA GLN A 472 21.00 80.29 -25.38
C GLN A 472 19.79 80.05 -24.47
N ILE A 473 19.20 81.10 -23.91
CA ILE A 473 17.93 81.03 -23.16
C ILE A 473 16.78 80.60 -24.08
N ALA A 474 16.68 81.18 -25.29
CA ALA A 474 15.65 80.81 -26.25
C ALA A 474 15.77 79.34 -26.71
N LEU A 475 17.00 78.86 -26.93
CA LEU A 475 17.25 77.45 -27.25
C LEU A 475 16.84 76.52 -26.10
N LEU A 476 17.19 76.87 -24.86
CA LEU A 476 16.81 76.09 -23.68
C LEU A 476 15.29 76.11 -23.45
N GLN A 477 14.61 77.22 -23.71
CA GLN A 477 13.15 77.31 -23.66
C GLN A 477 12.50 76.42 -24.72
N SER A 478 12.99 76.43 -25.96
CA SER A 478 12.51 75.54 -27.03
C SER A 478 12.71 74.07 -26.68
N LEU A 479 13.87 73.69 -26.14
CA LEU A 479 14.13 72.31 -25.74
C LEU A 479 13.26 71.86 -24.55
N LEU A 480 12.96 72.77 -23.62
CA LEU A 480 12.06 72.50 -22.50
C LEU A 480 10.61 72.33 -22.99
N GLU A 481 10.18 73.13 -23.96
CA GLU A 481 8.85 73.07 -24.55
C GLU A 481 8.67 71.78 -25.38
N ASP A 482 9.67 71.38 -26.16
CA ASP A 482 9.69 70.09 -26.87
C ASP A 482 9.66 68.90 -25.89
N ALA A 483 10.43 68.95 -24.81
CA ALA A 483 10.43 67.91 -23.78
C ALA A 483 9.07 67.83 -23.06
N ASN A 484 8.43 68.97 -22.80
CA ASN A 484 7.11 69.03 -22.19
C ASN A 484 6.00 68.55 -23.16
N SER A 485 6.08 68.89 -24.45
CA SER A 485 5.15 68.36 -25.47
C SER A 485 5.25 66.84 -25.55
N ARG A 486 6.47 66.30 -25.64
CA ARG A 486 6.70 64.86 -25.69
C ARG A 486 6.23 64.14 -24.42
N LYS A 487 6.40 64.78 -23.25
CA LYS A 487 5.85 64.27 -21.99
C LYS A 487 4.32 64.26 -22.01
N SER A 488 3.69 65.33 -22.49
CA SER A 488 2.23 65.42 -22.61
C SER A 488 1.67 64.38 -23.59
N GLU A 489 2.34 64.12 -24.72
CA GLU A 489 1.97 63.07 -25.67
C GLU A 489 2.08 61.66 -25.06
N LEU A 490 3.15 61.37 -24.32
CA LEU A 490 3.29 60.10 -23.61
C LEU A 490 2.25 59.95 -22.50
N GLU A 491 1.88 61.04 -21.82
CA GLU A 491 0.81 61.01 -20.81
C GLU A 491 -0.56 60.77 -21.43
N THR A 492 -0.87 61.35 -22.61
CA THR A 492 -2.14 61.08 -23.30
C THR A 492 -2.19 59.68 -23.90
N GLU A 493 -1.07 59.17 -24.42
CA GLU A 493 -0.96 57.79 -24.90
C GLU A 493 -1.09 56.79 -23.74
N ASN A 494 -0.49 57.06 -22.59
CA ASN A 494 -0.63 56.19 -21.42
C ASN A 494 -2.07 56.21 -20.87
N ARG A 495 -2.76 57.36 -20.90
CA ARG A 495 -4.19 57.44 -20.57
C ARG A 495 -5.06 56.68 -21.57
N SER A 496 -4.75 56.73 -22.87
CA SER A 496 -5.51 56.00 -23.89
C SER A 496 -5.28 54.49 -23.79
N HIS A 497 -4.05 54.04 -23.57
CA HIS A 497 -3.73 52.63 -23.29
C HIS A 497 -4.40 52.13 -22.01
N THR A 498 -4.43 52.95 -20.95
CA THR A 498 -5.16 52.60 -19.72
C THR A 498 -6.66 52.48 -20.00
N HIS A 499 -7.22 53.38 -20.81
CA HIS A 499 -8.64 53.35 -21.17
C HIS A 499 -9.00 52.14 -22.04
N THR A 500 -8.18 51.79 -23.05
CA THR A 500 -8.39 50.59 -23.88
C THR A 500 -8.20 49.30 -23.07
N HIS A 501 -7.27 49.27 -22.12
CA HIS A 501 -7.12 48.14 -21.20
C HIS A 501 -8.37 47.96 -20.32
N THR A 502 -8.93 49.04 -19.79
CA THR A 502 -10.18 48.98 -19.03
C THR A 502 -11.37 48.58 -19.89
N HIS A 503 -11.48 49.09 -21.12
CA HIS A 503 -12.58 48.74 -22.03
C HIS A 503 -12.53 47.26 -22.43
N THR A 504 -11.35 46.76 -22.84
CA THR A 504 -11.16 45.34 -23.18
C THR A 504 -11.34 44.39 -21.98
N HIS A 505 -11.13 44.87 -20.75
CA HIS A 505 -11.44 44.13 -19.53
C HIS A 505 -12.96 44.08 -19.29
N THR A 506 -13.66 45.21 -19.41
CA THR A 506 -15.13 45.27 -19.26
C THR A 506 -15.89 44.52 -20.37
N GLU A 507 -15.32 44.39 -21.56
CA GLU A 507 -15.92 43.66 -22.68
C GLU A 507 -15.78 42.14 -22.52
N LYS A 508 -14.68 41.68 -21.90
CA LYS A 508 -14.49 40.28 -21.49
C LYS A 508 -15.42 39.88 -20.33
N GLU A 509 -15.71 40.79 -19.41
CA GLU A 509 -16.69 40.56 -18.32
C GLU A 509 -18.16 40.60 -18.79
N ARG A 510 -18.46 41.28 -19.91
CA ARG A 510 -19.81 41.33 -20.49
C ARG A 510 -20.20 40.10 -21.32
N HIS A 511 -19.29 39.16 -21.57
CA HIS A 511 -19.60 37.89 -22.25
C HIS A 511 -19.81 36.69 -21.32
N THR A 512 -19.79 36.86 -19.98
CA THR A 512 -19.98 35.77 -19.01
C THR A 512 -21.13 35.96 -18.02
N HIS A 513 -21.93 37.03 -18.10
CA HIS A 513 -23.13 37.17 -17.27
C HIS A 513 -24.34 37.67 -18.06
N ARG A 514 -24.99 36.74 -18.76
CA ARG A 514 -26.43 36.79 -19.00
C ARG A 514 -27.02 35.60 -18.25
N ASP A 515 -27.46 35.83 -17.01
CA ASP A 515 -28.63 35.13 -16.46
C ASP A 515 -29.07 35.74 -15.11
N THR A 516 -30.39 35.88 -15.01
CA THR A 516 -31.23 36.09 -13.81
C THR A 516 -31.23 37.46 -13.12
N HIS A 517 -32.31 38.22 -13.40
CA HIS A 517 -32.89 39.25 -12.54
C HIS A 517 -33.88 38.60 -11.57
N THR A 518 -33.95 39.07 -10.30
CA THR A 518 -35.22 39.46 -9.65
C THR A 518 -34.98 40.22 -8.31
N HIS A 519 -35.57 41.42 -8.24
CA HIS A 519 -36.14 42.18 -7.10
C HIS A 519 -35.46 42.16 -5.71
N THR A 520 -35.11 43.30 -5.10
CA THR A 520 -36.05 44.20 -4.40
C THR A 520 -35.30 45.39 -3.77
N VAL A 521 -36.06 46.47 -3.55
CA VAL A 521 -35.69 47.83 -3.16
C VAL A 521 -35.82 48.00 -1.63
N GLY A 522 -34.99 48.88 -1.03
CA GLY A 522 -35.45 49.61 0.16
C GLY A 522 -34.39 50.20 1.09
N GLY A 523 -34.25 51.54 1.06
CA GLY A 523 -34.24 52.35 2.29
C GLY A 523 -32.89 52.78 2.87
N ALA A 524 -32.43 53.96 2.45
CA ALA A 524 -31.51 54.76 3.25
C ALA A 524 -32.27 55.54 4.34
N ARG A 525 -31.59 55.76 5.49
CA ARG A 525 -31.46 57.03 6.24
C ARG A 525 -31.66 56.88 7.75
N SER A 526 -30.59 57.08 8.52
CA SER A 526 -30.52 58.05 9.63
C SER A 526 -29.13 58.02 10.26
N ARG A 527 -28.53 59.20 10.48
CA ARG A 527 -27.33 59.41 11.28
C ARG A 527 -27.73 60.04 12.61
N PHE A 528 -26.88 59.75 13.59
CA PHE A 528 -26.57 60.50 14.82
C PHE A 528 -27.34 60.12 16.09
N SER A 529 -26.65 59.37 16.96
CA SER A 529 -26.67 59.60 18.41
C SER A 529 -25.45 58.97 19.11
N SER A 530 -24.86 59.78 19.98
CA SER A 530 -24.19 59.44 21.25
C SER A 530 -22.87 58.65 21.27
N ALA A 531 -21.86 59.30 21.84
CA ALA A 531 -20.56 58.78 22.27
C ALA A 531 -20.63 57.77 23.46
N GLY A 532 -21.79 57.16 23.72
CA GLY A 532 -21.93 56.02 24.64
C GLY A 532 -21.79 54.65 23.94
N GLY A 533 -22.00 54.58 22.62
CA GLY A 533 -21.97 53.32 21.88
C GLY A 533 -20.58 52.75 21.60
N GLY A 534 -19.51 53.41 22.03
CA GLY A 534 -18.14 52.89 21.87
C GLY A 534 -17.82 51.76 22.85
N VAL A 535 -18.31 51.84 24.09
CA VAL A 535 -18.06 50.85 25.13
C VAL A 535 -18.92 49.59 24.90
N ASP A 536 -20.18 49.75 24.51
CA ASP A 536 -21.05 48.63 24.17
C ASP A 536 -20.56 47.89 22.92
N LYS A 537 -20.12 48.61 21.87
CA LYS A 537 -19.51 47.99 20.68
C LYS A 537 -18.19 47.30 20.96
N LEU A 538 -17.39 47.84 21.89
CA LEU A 538 -16.18 47.16 22.38
C LEU A 538 -16.55 45.88 23.13
N SER A 539 -17.57 45.93 24.01
CA SER A 539 -18.05 44.77 24.77
C SER A 539 -18.61 43.67 23.85
N ASP A 540 -19.38 44.05 22.82
CA ASP A 540 -19.93 43.15 21.81
C ASP A 540 -18.82 42.55 20.93
N ALA A 541 -17.82 43.36 20.56
CA ALA A 541 -16.65 42.86 19.83
C ALA A 541 -15.80 41.90 20.67
N THR A 542 -15.63 42.14 21.99
CA THR A 542 -14.98 41.18 22.89
C THR A 542 -15.79 39.90 23.06
N ASN A 543 -17.12 39.99 23.15
CA ASN A 543 -17.99 38.81 23.23
C ASN A 543 -17.97 37.99 21.94
N GLU A 544 -17.94 38.63 20.77
CA GLU A 544 -17.74 37.95 19.49
C GLU A 544 -16.35 37.34 19.36
N LEU A 545 -15.30 38.04 19.81
CA LEU A 545 -13.94 37.51 19.84
C LEU A 545 -13.84 36.30 20.77
N GLN A 546 -14.48 36.33 21.93
CA GLN A 546 -14.51 35.23 22.88
C GLN A 546 -15.26 34.02 22.30
N LYS A 547 -16.41 34.23 21.64
CA LYS A 547 -17.13 33.17 20.91
C LYS A 547 -16.32 32.58 19.76
N LYS A 548 -15.56 33.41 19.04
CA LYS A 548 -14.64 32.94 17.99
C LYS A 548 -13.48 32.15 18.59
N SER A 549 -12.95 32.56 19.74
CA SER A 549 -11.90 31.85 20.47
C SER A 549 -12.37 30.46 20.92
N THR A 550 -13.56 30.34 21.49
CA THR A 550 -14.12 29.03 21.89
C THR A 550 -14.42 28.14 20.68
N ALA A 551 -14.88 28.72 19.57
CA ALA A 551 -15.09 27.97 18.34
C ALA A 551 -13.77 27.48 17.71
N ILE A 552 -12.68 28.24 17.85
CA ILE A 552 -11.34 27.82 17.44
C ILE A 552 -10.85 26.68 18.32
N GLU A 553 -10.97 26.77 19.65
CA GLU A 553 -10.61 25.67 20.56
C GLU A 553 -11.41 24.39 20.28
N GLU A 554 -12.71 24.48 19.98
CA GLU A 554 -13.52 23.32 19.59
C GLU A 554 -13.07 22.71 18.26
N LEU A 555 -12.65 23.53 17.28
CA LEU A 555 -12.11 23.05 16.01
C LEU A 555 -10.72 22.43 16.19
N GLU A 556 -9.88 22.99 17.04
CA GLU A 556 -8.56 22.43 17.38
C GLU A 556 -8.70 21.09 18.10
N ASN A 557 -9.66 20.95 19.02
CA ASN A 557 -9.97 19.69 19.70
C ASN A 557 -10.52 18.63 18.73
N LYS A 558 -11.36 19.03 17.77
CA LYS A 558 -11.81 18.11 16.70
C LYS A 558 -10.67 17.71 15.78
N HIS A 559 -9.79 18.65 15.43
CA HIS A 559 -8.64 18.39 14.58
C HIS A 559 -7.66 17.42 15.24
N THR A 560 -7.35 17.62 16.53
CA THR A 560 -6.50 16.71 17.31
C THR A 560 -7.14 15.32 17.48
N SER A 561 -8.45 15.23 17.70
CA SER A 561 -9.15 13.94 17.72
C SER A 561 -9.11 13.23 16.36
N SER A 562 -9.25 13.97 15.26
CA SER A 562 -9.09 13.41 13.91
C SER A 562 -7.66 12.93 13.64
N ILE A 563 -6.64 13.65 14.12
CA ILE A 563 -5.23 13.22 14.00
C ILE A 563 -5.01 11.89 14.75
N GLN A 564 -5.50 11.77 15.98
CA GLN A 564 -5.41 10.52 16.74
C GLN A 564 -6.14 9.36 16.03
N LYS A 565 -7.30 9.63 15.44
CA LYS A 565 -8.04 8.64 14.63
C LYS A 565 -7.24 8.18 13.42
N ILE A 566 -6.53 9.10 12.76
CA ILE A 566 -5.68 8.80 11.61
C ILE A 566 -4.49 7.94 12.06
N GLU A 567 -3.81 8.29 13.15
CA GLU A 567 -2.71 7.48 13.69
C GLU A 567 -3.17 6.06 14.06
N GLU A 568 -4.33 5.90 14.70
CA GLU A 568 -4.90 4.58 14.99
C GLU A 568 -5.19 3.76 13.73
N LEU A 569 -5.70 4.39 12.68
CA LEU A 569 -5.97 3.73 11.40
C LEU A 569 -4.68 3.38 10.65
N GLU A 570 -3.66 4.23 10.71
CA GLU A 570 -2.33 3.96 10.14
C GLU A 570 -1.63 2.78 10.83
N ASP A 571 -1.74 2.68 12.16
CA ASP A 571 -1.20 1.56 12.92
C ASP A 571 -1.97 0.26 12.65
N ALA A 572 -3.30 0.35 12.51
CA ALA A 572 -4.11 -0.80 12.10
C ALA A 572 -3.77 -1.28 10.69
N LEU A 573 -3.51 -0.35 9.76
CA LEU A 573 -3.09 -0.66 8.39
C LEU A 573 -1.72 -1.34 8.38
N LYS A 574 -0.73 -0.78 9.09
CA LYS A 574 0.60 -1.42 9.23
C LYS A 574 0.53 -2.83 9.79
N LYS A 575 -0.32 -3.06 10.78
CA LYS A 575 -0.54 -4.39 11.35
C LYS A 575 -1.13 -5.35 10.31
N LYS A 576 -2.09 -4.89 9.51
CA LYS A 576 -2.69 -5.69 8.43
C LYS A 576 -1.68 -6.00 7.31
N ASP A 577 -0.81 -5.07 6.97
CA ASP A 577 0.26 -5.29 5.99
C ASP A 577 1.26 -6.35 6.47
N GLU A 578 1.63 -6.32 7.76
CA GLU A 578 2.52 -7.33 8.34
C GLU A 578 1.84 -8.72 8.39
N ASP A 579 0.56 -8.79 8.76
CA ASP A 579 -0.21 -10.04 8.71
C ASP A 579 -0.31 -10.59 7.26
N MET A 580 -0.49 -9.71 6.27
CA MET A 580 -0.54 -10.07 4.86
C MET A 580 0.81 -10.62 4.38
N LYS A 581 1.92 -9.98 4.76
CA LYS A 581 3.27 -10.43 4.45
C LYS A 581 3.59 -11.80 5.06
N GLN A 582 3.16 -12.04 6.29
CA GLN A 582 3.30 -13.36 6.92
C GLN A 582 2.47 -14.43 6.20
N MET A 583 1.26 -14.08 5.75
CA MET A 583 0.44 -14.96 4.92
C MET A 583 1.11 -15.27 3.58
N GLU A 584 1.67 -14.27 2.89
CA GLU A 584 2.42 -14.45 1.65
C GLU A 584 3.63 -15.36 1.83
N GLU A 585 4.41 -15.19 2.91
CA GLU A 585 5.53 -16.08 3.22
C GLU A 585 5.08 -17.52 3.47
N ARG A 586 3.94 -17.73 4.14
CA ARG A 586 3.36 -19.06 4.34
C ARG A 586 2.91 -19.66 3.00
N TYR A 587 2.20 -18.90 2.16
CA TYR A 587 1.81 -19.34 0.83
C TYR A 587 3.02 -19.68 -0.05
N LYS A 588 4.08 -18.88 0.02
CA LYS A 588 5.34 -19.15 -0.69
C LYS A 588 5.98 -20.45 -0.22
N LYS A 589 5.98 -20.74 1.09
CA LYS A 589 6.46 -22.03 1.63
C LYS A 589 5.60 -23.20 1.16
N TYR A 590 4.28 -23.06 1.12
CA TYR A 590 3.39 -24.10 0.59
C TYR A 590 3.59 -24.34 -0.90
N LEU A 591 3.76 -23.28 -1.69
CA LEU A 591 4.10 -23.35 -3.10
C LEU A 591 5.44 -24.03 -3.34
N GLU A 592 6.48 -23.70 -2.57
CA GLU A 592 7.78 -24.38 -2.70
C GLU A 592 7.74 -25.84 -2.28
N LYS A 593 6.95 -26.19 -1.24
CA LYS A 593 6.70 -27.60 -0.88
C LYS A 593 5.97 -28.33 -2.02
N ALA A 594 4.91 -27.75 -2.58
CA ALA A 594 4.19 -28.33 -3.70
C ALA A 594 5.10 -28.49 -4.93
N LYS A 595 5.91 -27.49 -5.28
CA LYS A 595 6.92 -27.60 -6.34
C LYS A 595 7.96 -28.67 -6.05
N SER A 596 8.39 -28.83 -4.80
CA SER A 596 9.33 -29.90 -4.41
C SER A 596 8.73 -31.28 -4.60
N VAL A 597 7.48 -31.47 -4.17
CA VAL A 597 6.74 -32.73 -4.35
C VAL A 597 6.55 -33.04 -5.83
N ILE A 598 6.18 -32.04 -6.63
CA ILE A 598 6.07 -32.19 -8.09
C ILE A 598 7.42 -32.54 -8.70
N ARG A 599 8.53 -31.90 -8.29
CA ARG A 599 9.89 -32.25 -8.75
C ARG A 599 10.28 -33.69 -8.42
N THR A 600 9.90 -34.20 -7.25
CA THR A 600 10.16 -35.60 -6.87
C THR A 600 9.24 -36.60 -7.58
N LEU A 601 8.05 -36.17 -8.01
CA LEU A 601 7.08 -37.00 -8.73
C LEU A 601 7.23 -36.92 -10.27
N ASP A 602 7.94 -35.93 -10.81
CA ASP A 602 8.18 -35.79 -12.24
C ASP A 602 9.17 -36.86 -12.73
N PRO A 603 8.74 -37.85 -13.54
CA PRO A 603 9.59 -38.96 -14.00
C PRO A 603 10.77 -38.51 -14.85
N LYS A 604 10.76 -37.27 -15.36
CA LYS A 604 11.82 -36.71 -16.21
C LYS A 604 12.99 -36.10 -15.44
N GLN A 605 12.83 -35.74 -14.17
CA GLN A 605 13.89 -35.12 -13.36
C GLN A 605 14.57 -36.09 -12.38
N ASN A 606 13.98 -37.26 -12.12
CA ASN A 606 14.58 -38.26 -11.24
C ASN A 606 15.64 -39.10 -11.99
N GLN A 607 16.86 -38.57 -12.15
CA GLN A 607 17.98 -39.28 -12.81
C GLN A 607 18.44 -40.56 -12.08
N GLY A 608 17.95 -40.80 -10.86
CA GLY A 608 18.29 -41.99 -10.06
C GLY A 608 17.58 -43.28 -10.47
N SER A 609 16.38 -43.21 -11.07
CA SER A 609 15.60 -44.40 -11.47
C SER A 609 15.78 -44.79 -12.95
N ALA A 610 16.43 -43.94 -13.75
CA ALA A 610 16.70 -44.22 -15.16
C ALA A 610 17.58 -45.47 -15.42
N PRO A 611 18.63 -45.77 -14.62
CA PRO A 611 19.45 -46.97 -14.84
C PRO A 611 18.70 -48.26 -14.51
N GLU A 612 17.88 -48.23 -13.46
CA GLU A 612 17.15 -49.39 -12.95
C GLU A 612 15.94 -49.73 -13.84
N VAL A 613 15.20 -48.71 -14.30
CA VAL A 613 14.13 -48.88 -15.29
C VAL A 613 14.71 -49.35 -16.63
N GLN A 614 15.90 -48.87 -17.04
CA GLN A 614 16.57 -49.35 -18.25
C GLN A 614 17.09 -50.78 -18.10
N ALA A 615 17.61 -51.15 -16.92
CA ALA A 615 18.02 -52.51 -16.61
C ALA A 615 16.82 -53.48 -16.61
N LEU A 616 15.69 -53.08 -16.04
CA LEU A 616 14.45 -53.87 -16.06
C LEU A 616 13.89 -54.01 -17.49
N LYS A 617 13.92 -52.94 -18.30
CA LYS A 617 13.58 -53.03 -19.73
C LYS A 617 14.48 -53.99 -20.49
N ASN A 618 15.80 -53.94 -20.25
CA ASN A 618 16.74 -54.86 -20.88
C ASN A 618 16.49 -56.31 -20.44
N GLN A 619 16.23 -56.55 -19.16
CA GLN A 619 15.86 -57.89 -18.65
C GLN A 619 14.55 -58.40 -19.24
N LEU A 620 13.55 -57.53 -19.41
CA LEU A 620 12.29 -57.90 -20.04
C LEU A 620 12.51 -58.30 -21.50
N GLN A 621 13.30 -57.53 -22.23
CA GLN A 621 13.62 -57.79 -23.63
C GLN A 621 14.47 -59.07 -23.80
N GLU A 622 15.38 -59.35 -22.85
CA GLU A 622 16.13 -60.60 -22.79
C GLU A 622 15.21 -61.80 -22.54
N ARG A 623 14.24 -61.65 -21.63
CA ARG A 623 13.23 -62.68 -21.36
C ARG A 623 12.28 -62.90 -22.53
N GLU A 624 11.88 -61.85 -23.24
CA GLU A 624 11.09 -61.98 -24.48
C GLU A 624 11.87 -62.71 -25.57
N ARG A 625 13.17 -62.41 -25.77
CA ARG A 625 14.03 -63.17 -26.68
C ARG A 625 14.16 -64.63 -26.26
N MET A 626 14.29 -64.89 -24.96
CA MET A 626 14.39 -66.24 -24.43
C MET A 626 13.08 -67.01 -24.59
N MET A 627 11.92 -66.36 -24.36
CA MET A 627 10.60 -66.91 -24.64
C MET A 627 10.43 -67.23 -26.12
N HIS A 628 10.79 -66.32 -27.03
CA HIS A 628 10.77 -66.60 -28.47
C HIS A 628 11.69 -67.76 -28.88
N THR A 629 12.85 -67.87 -28.24
CA THR A 629 13.80 -68.97 -28.50
C THR A 629 13.23 -70.30 -27.99
N LEU A 630 12.58 -70.31 -26.83
CA LEU A 630 11.93 -71.48 -26.24
C LEU A 630 10.63 -71.87 -26.97
N GLU A 631 9.87 -70.90 -27.48
CA GLU A 631 8.72 -71.09 -28.35
C GLU A 631 9.14 -71.66 -29.71
N GLY A 632 10.27 -71.21 -30.25
CA GLY A 632 10.89 -71.77 -31.46
C GLY A 632 11.50 -73.17 -31.26
N ALA A 633 11.77 -73.58 -30.00
CA ALA A 633 12.39 -74.86 -29.64
C ALA A 633 11.40 -75.96 -29.20
N ARG A 634 10.11 -75.66 -28.98
CA ARG A 634 9.05 -76.67 -28.75
C ARG A 634 8.61 -77.34 -30.08
N PRO A 635 8.01 -78.55 -30.06
CA PRO A 635 8.45 -79.71 -30.84
C PRO A 635 7.92 -79.77 -32.29
N PHE A 636 8.02 -78.69 -33.07
CA PHE A 636 7.66 -78.73 -34.49
C PHE A 636 8.70 -79.46 -35.36
N LYS A 637 9.95 -79.57 -34.89
CA LYS A 637 11.01 -80.31 -35.60
C LYS A 637 10.86 -81.84 -35.45
N HIS A 638 10.48 -82.36 -34.29
CA HIS A 638 10.20 -83.80 -34.12
C HIS A 638 8.98 -84.25 -34.92
N LEU A 639 7.92 -83.42 -34.98
CA LEU A 639 6.73 -83.75 -35.79
C LEU A 639 7.02 -83.75 -37.30
N LYS A 640 7.87 -82.86 -37.82
CA LYS A 640 8.24 -82.87 -39.26
C LYS A 640 9.10 -84.08 -39.63
N THR A 641 10.03 -84.48 -38.76
CA THR A 641 10.85 -85.67 -39.00
C THR A 641 10.00 -86.94 -38.92
N SER A 642 9.15 -87.10 -37.90
CA SER A 642 8.25 -88.27 -37.80
C SER A 642 7.25 -88.35 -38.96
N ARG A 643 6.76 -87.21 -39.48
CA ARG A 643 5.83 -87.17 -40.62
C ARG A 643 6.52 -87.44 -41.96
N SER A 644 7.81 -87.13 -42.11
CA SER A 644 8.60 -87.51 -43.29
C SER A 644 8.97 -89.00 -43.25
N THR A 645 9.31 -89.55 -42.08
CA THR A 645 9.57 -90.98 -41.91
C THR A 645 8.30 -91.81 -42.16
N LEU A 646 7.14 -91.38 -41.64
CA LEU A 646 5.86 -92.04 -41.90
C LEU A 646 5.44 -91.98 -43.37
N LYS A 647 5.71 -90.87 -44.09
CA LYS A 647 5.44 -90.79 -45.54
C LYS A 647 6.36 -91.70 -46.37
N SER A 648 7.62 -91.86 -45.96
CA SER A 648 8.56 -92.79 -46.61
C SER A 648 8.16 -94.26 -46.36
N ILE A 649 7.71 -94.59 -45.15
CA ILE A 649 7.19 -95.93 -44.82
C ILE A 649 5.90 -96.22 -45.61
N LEU A 650 4.97 -95.27 -45.73
CA LEU A 650 3.75 -95.44 -46.53
C LEU A 650 4.02 -95.60 -48.03
N LYS A 651 5.06 -94.93 -48.56
CA LYS A 651 5.49 -95.11 -49.96
C LYS A 651 6.12 -96.48 -50.17
N TRP A 652 6.89 -96.98 -49.21
CA TRP A 652 7.53 -98.29 -49.29
C TRP A 652 6.50 -99.43 -49.20
N THR A 653 5.52 -99.33 -48.29
CA THR A 653 4.42 -100.31 -48.18
C THR A 653 3.45 -100.22 -49.37
N GLY A 654 3.20 -99.03 -49.91
CA GLY A 654 2.41 -98.84 -51.13
C GLY A 654 3.07 -99.41 -52.39
N SER A 655 4.41 -99.39 -52.48
CA SER A 655 5.15 -99.97 -53.60
C SER A 655 5.19 -101.50 -53.50
N GLN A 656 5.46 -102.06 -52.32
CA GLN A 656 5.37 -103.51 -52.06
C GLN A 656 3.96 -104.08 -52.33
N CYS A 657 2.90 -103.31 -52.01
CA CYS A 657 1.52 -103.73 -52.26
C CYS A 657 1.11 -103.60 -53.75
N LYS A 658 1.77 -102.72 -54.52
CA LYS A 658 1.65 -102.70 -55.98
C LYS A 658 2.35 -103.90 -56.61
N ASP A 659 3.57 -104.22 -56.18
CA ASP A 659 4.31 -105.38 -56.71
C ASP A 659 3.61 -106.72 -56.42
N ILE A 660 2.96 -106.85 -55.25
CA ILE A 660 2.12 -108.01 -54.92
C ILE A 660 0.83 -108.06 -55.75
N LYS A 661 0.19 -106.91 -56.06
CA LYS A 661 -1.01 -106.87 -56.92
C LYS A 661 -0.69 -107.13 -58.39
N THR A 662 0.45 -106.71 -58.92
CA THR A 662 0.89 -107.08 -60.28
C THR A 662 1.37 -108.53 -60.37
N GLY A 663 1.91 -109.10 -59.29
CA GLY A 663 2.25 -110.53 -59.24
C GLY A 663 1.02 -111.46 -59.22
N VAL A 664 -0.05 -111.08 -58.51
CA VAL A 664 -1.27 -111.90 -58.41
C VAL A 664 -2.17 -111.82 -59.65
N ILE A 665 -2.15 -110.70 -60.39
CA ILE A 665 -2.93 -110.55 -61.63
C ILE A 665 -2.26 -111.25 -62.84
N CYS A 666 -0.96 -111.59 -62.75
CA CYS A 666 -0.25 -112.30 -63.83
C CYS A 666 -0.39 -113.85 -63.75
N SER A 667 -0.89 -114.41 -62.64
CA SER A 667 -1.12 -115.87 -62.48
C SER A 667 -2.57 -116.32 -62.72
N GLN A 668 -3.42 -115.47 -63.31
CA GLN A 668 -4.81 -115.81 -63.65
C GLN A 668 -5.11 -115.71 -65.16
N LEU A 669 -4.06 -115.74 -65.99
CA LEU A 669 -4.16 -115.71 -67.45
C LEU A 669 -3.25 -116.75 -68.14
N GLN A 670 -3.16 -117.96 -67.59
CA GLN A 670 -2.53 -119.11 -68.25
C GLN A 670 -3.29 -120.41 -67.96
#